data_AF-A0AAV1V5B2-F1
#
_entry.id   AF-A0AAV1V5B2-F1
#
_cell.length_a   1.000
_cell.length_b   1.000
_cell.length_c   1.000
_cell.angle_alpha   90.00
_cell.angle_beta   90.00
_cell.angle_gamma   90.00
#
_symmetry.space_group_name_H-M   'P 1'
#
loop_
_entity.id
_entity.type
_entity.pdbx_description
1 polymer ?
#
loop_
_entity_poly.entity_id
_entity_poly.type
_entity_poly.pdbx_seq_one_letter_code
_entity_poly.pdbx_strand_id
1 'polypeptide(L)'
;MSSNGRRMGLAVAFYAAVMTIIAVVADRNSSSTLSHPTKSGIRNWVDPSTPEDRQVFINSRGRKWDLVMSDEFNVANRSFRPGDDHLWTSLDKPDGVNGALEVYAHDMTSTKCEGDTCYFYIKVTDDPKSISVYNMYKSPPEFQEVKFHYRAAMVQSWNKFCYQGGMLEVRAQLPGAVSDKSGNPDLALGKSGKVATKEYYPTWPGIWMLGNLGRAIFSASTNRMWPFSYDKCEPDVFNPDNQRISACDDNPGYGLNPNQGRGAPEIDLLEGGGLGISSSLQIAPGMPADFRLFPADAGGADAAKPFCVYTYDCKTKGANIIDVPTAYFAKTRKHKSWYQGLRYGANNECQPDASAKQDFMTVNKSITSGITDNTCTADTCPASLDVNGDLGIIDGRGKDHWGINTNGTCYPIMNSYMGSYLCDPDNTNKMCKVPRNASTPKSNIMSPFNYQMDAISTNWPIHLGGYLDYLVYQVEWVTGENGYVRWMLDGSPLYEVTTESFTNVPQNPDKTNPAKVMLEEPMYIIMNVALSSSWSASPPNPSGECRGDGSDLANRICDEFPMYLKVDYVRLYQDLGDDLPEDSLMQVGCDPKSHPTREWIEGHIDEYSDLDNPVKTVYGKAFCKTNDDCTIGNEAGSPTLRTGTCVKSRCECSSQSWSGPRCTEAMSDTFEKSSSLRKRVYGPPMGLSMGVGSIIILLSIASVWSAAIVTANEAKKAQKTKQAEFEMGLPDSQFPSGDLSLSVSSQLKDNYKQNFV
;
A
#
# COMPACT_ATOMS: atom_id res chain seq x y z
N MET A 1 27.39 -59.53 72.21
CA MET A 1 27.33 -61.00 72.12
C MET A 1 26.69 -61.39 70.79
N SER A 2 27.43 -62.17 69.97
CA SER A 2 27.12 -62.82 68.67
C SER A 2 26.63 -61.93 67.52
N SER A 3 27.43 -61.53 66.50
CA SER A 3 28.09 -62.26 65.39
C SER A 3 27.09 -63.03 64.49
N ASN A 4 27.10 -63.05 63.14
CA ASN A 4 28.02 -62.59 62.09
C ASN A 4 27.33 -62.82 60.70
N GLY A 5 27.65 -62.04 59.65
CA GLY A 5 27.82 -62.57 58.26
C GLY A 5 26.81 -62.29 57.12
N ARG A 6 27.26 -61.43 56.16
CA ARG A 6 27.11 -61.43 54.66
C ARG A 6 25.72 -61.33 53.99
N ARG A 7 25.41 -60.22 53.27
CA ARG A 7 25.66 -59.89 51.83
C ARG A 7 24.95 -60.80 50.80
N MET A 8 23.93 -60.28 50.08
CA MET A 8 23.91 -60.07 48.60
C MET A 8 22.50 -59.71 48.08
N GLY A 9 22.41 -58.58 47.35
CA GLY A 9 21.59 -58.39 46.15
C GLY A 9 20.07 -58.33 46.24
N LEU A 10 19.50 -57.11 46.22
CA LEU A 10 18.31 -56.81 45.42
C LEU A 10 18.28 -55.32 45.06
N ALA A 11 18.24 -55.06 43.76
CA ALA A 11 18.44 -53.78 43.12
C ALA A 11 17.10 -53.21 42.62
N VAL A 12 16.89 -51.92 42.92
CA VAL A 12 16.39 -50.85 42.04
C VAL A 12 15.02 -51.03 41.35
N ALA A 13 14.00 -50.34 41.87
CA ALA A 13 13.01 -49.60 41.10
C ALA A 13 12.32 -48.56 42.00
N PHE A 14 11.91 -47.44 41.40
CA PHE A 14 11.30 -46.23 41.98
C PHE A 14 12.28 -45.11 42.39
N TYR A 15 12.71 -44.35 41.38
CA TYR A 15 13.11 -42.95 41.56
C TYR A 15 12.33 -42.04 40.59
N ALA A 16 11.74 -41.02 41.18
CA ALA A 16 11.51 -39.66 40.71
C ALA A 16 10.81 -39.38 39.36
N ALA A 17 9.61 -38.81 39.45
CA ALA A 17 9.12 -37.81 38.51
C ALA A 17 8.25 -36.78 39.26
N VAL A 18 8.90 -35.80 39.87
CA VAL A 18 8.29 -34.50 40.19
C VAL A 18 9.01 -33.50 39.30
N MET A 19 8.41 -33.18 38.15
CA MET A 19 8.82 -32.04 37.33
C MET A 19 7.80 -30.94 37.54
N THR A 20 8.31 -29.82 38.04
CA THR A 20 7.70 -28.53 38.25
C THR A 20 6.98 -28.07 36.97
N ILE A 21 5.66 -27.90 37.03
CA ILE A 21 4.92 -27.11 36.05
C ILE A 21 5.17 -25.64 36.39
N ILE A 22 6.15 -25.02 35.72
CA ILE A 22 6.17 -23.57 35.59
C ILE A 22 5.16 -23.27 34.49
N ALA A 23 3.95 -22.89 34.89
CA ALA A 23 3.01 -22.25 33.99
C ALA A 23 3.56 -20.84 33.71
N VAL A 24 4.31 -20.70 32.62
CA VAL A 24 4.44 -19.40 31.96
C VAL A 24 3.05 -19.07 31.44
N VAL A 25 2.38 -18.13 32.09
CA VAL A 25 1.23 -17.43 31.50
C VAL A 25 1.82 -16.62 30.36
N ALA A 26 1.96 -17.25 29.20
CA ALA A 26 2.13 -16.53 27.95
C ALA A 26 0.79 -15.81 27.70
N ASP A 27 0.87 -14.50 27.53
CA ASP A 27 -0.26 -13.66 27.10
C ASP A 27 -0.97 -14.35 25.94
N ARG A 28 -2.18 -14.82 26.21
CA ARG A 28 -3.10 -15.28 25.17
C ARG A 28 -3.79 -14.05 24.61
N ASN A 29 -3.13 -13.40 23.67
CA ASN A 29 -3.74 -12.67 22.55
C ASN A 29 -2.66 -11.96 21.72
N SER A 30 -2.03 -12.70 20.80
CA SER A 30 -1.59 -12.10 19.54
C SER A 30 -1.66 -13.16 18.45
N SER A 31 -2.47 -12.91 17.43
CA SER A 31 -2.50 -13.71 16.22
C SER A 31 -1.63 -13.06 15.13
N SER A 32 -0.53 -12.40 15.51
CA SER A 32 0.52 -12.02 14.56
C SER A 32 1.23 -13.28 14.06
N THR A 33 1.41 -13.46 12.76
CA THR A 33 2.30 -14.50 12.22
C THR A 33 3.67 -14.35 12.89
N LEU A 34 4.09 -15.37 13.64
CA LEU A 34 5.39 -15.34 14.33
C LEU A 34 6.48 -15.47 13.26
N SER A 35 7.08 -14.35 12.90
CA SER A 35 8.21 -14.28 11.95
C SER A 35 9.51 -14.46 12.70
N HIS A 36 10.38 -15.34 12.22
CA HIS A 36 11.67 -15.63 12.82
C HIS A 36 12.82 -15.06 11.98
N PRO A 37 13.97 -14.70 12.58
CA PRO A 37 15.14 -14.29 11.84
C PRO A 37 15.69 -15.45 10.97
N THR A 38 16.23 -15.10 9.81
CA THR A 38 16.98 -16.05 8.98
C THR A 38 18.31 -16.39 9.64
N LYS A 39 18.82 -17.59 9.37
CA LYS A 39 20.11 -18.03 9.91
C LYS A 39 21.28 -17.17 9.39
N SER A 40 21.19 -16.66 8.17
CA SER A 40 22.23 -15.77 7.61
C SER A 40 22.16 -14.33 8.12
N GLY A 41 21.07 -13.93 8.77
CA GLY A 41 20.83 -12.57 9.23
C GLY A 41 20.26 -11.63 8.16
N ILE A 42 20.06 -12.09 6.93
CA ILE A 42 19.35 -11.31 5.90
C ILE A 42 17.88 -11.12 6.30
N ARG A 43 17.36 -9.89 6.17
CA ARG A 43 15.97 -9.59 6.48
C ARG A 43 15.02 -10.20 5.43
N ASN A 44 13.77 -10.41 5.84
CA ASN A 44 12.75 -11.13 5.05
C ASN A 44 12.53 -10.53 3.65
N TRP A 45 12.64 -9.22 3.50
CA TRP A 45 12.28 -8.49 2.28
C TRP A 45 13.46 -7.83 1.57
N VAL A 46 14.70 -8.08 2.01
CA VAL A 46 15.90 -7.51 1.41
C VAL A 46 16.42 -8.41 0.29
N ASP A 47 16.65 -7.84 -0.89
CA ASP A 47 17.33 -8.49 -2.00
C ASP A 47 18.83 -8.67 -1.65
N PRO A 48 19.38 -9.90 -1.69
CA PRO A 48 20.79 -10.16 -1.41
C PRO A 48 21.74 -9.55 -2.47
N SER A 49 21.22 -9.01 -3.58
CA SER A 49 21.98 -8.27 -4.59
C SER A 49 22.07 -6.77 -4.30
N THR A 50 21.34 -6.24 -3.31
CA THR A 50 21.49 -4.83 -2.92
C THR A 50 22.94 -4.54 -2.50
N PRO A 51 23.58 -3.49 -3.05
CA PRO A 51 24.97 -3.17 -2.74
C PRO A 51 25.24 -2.96 -1.24
N GLU A 52 26.45 -3.27 -0.80
CA GLU A 52 26.86 -3.16 0.62
C GLU A 52 26.83 -1.71 1.13
N ASP A 53 27.12 -0.74 0.27
CA ASP A 53 27.08 0.70 0.56
C ASP A 53 25.66 1.29 0.55
N ARG A 54 24.64 0.47 0.28
CA ARG A 54 23.22 0.83 0.28
C ARG A 54 22.42 0.13 1.39
N GLN A 55 23.09 -0.44 2.39
CA GLN A 55 22.42 -1.07 3.54
C GLN A 55 21.94 -0.06 4.60
N VAL A 56 22.38 1.19 4.50
CA VAL A 56 22.11 2.25 5.46
C VAL A 56 21.78 3.54 4.74
N PHE A 57 20.84 4.30 5.28
CA PHE A 57 20.51 5.65 4.86
C PHE A 57 20.61 6.62 6.04
N ILE A 58 21.04 7.85 5.80
CA ILE A 58 20.99 8.93 6.80
C ILE A 58 19.85 9.86 6.42
N ASN A 59 18.83 9.94 7.27
CA ASN A 59 17.65 10.74 6.96
C ASN A 59 17.93 12.25 7.00
N SER A 60 16.96 13.05 6.55
CA SER A 60 17.03 14.52 6.54
C SER A 60 17.21 15.17 7.92
N ARG A 61 17.12 14.40 9.01
CA ARG A 61 17.36 14.84 10.40
C ARG A 61 18.65 14.26 11.00
N GLY A 62 19.43 13.51 10.23
CA GLY A 62 20.72 12.94 10.64
C GLY A 62 20.64 11.62 11.40
N ARG A 63 19.46 10.99 11.49
CA ARG A 63 19.29 9.65 12.07
C ARG A 63 19.66 8.57 11.04
N LYS A 64 20.25 7.49 11.53
CA LYS A 64 20.67 6.34 10.73
C LYS A 64 19.52 5.35 10.61
N TRP A 65 19.09 5.04 9.40
CA TRP A 65 18.07 4.05 9.09
C TRP A 65 18.68 2.85 8.36
N ASP A 66 18.23 1.65 8.68
CA ASP A 66 18.71 0.39 8.10
C ASP A 66 17.77 -0.07 6.98
N LEU A 67 18.34 -0.68 5.94
CA LEU A 67 17.58 -1.27 4.84
C LEU A 67 16.69 -2.42 5.33
N VAL A 68 15.39 -2.32 5.10
CA VAL A 68 14.38 -3.32 5.53
C VAL A 68 13.68 -4.02 4.37
N MET A 69 13.66 -3.41 3.19
CA MET A 69 13.17 -4.01 1.96
C MET A 69 13.95 -3.49 0.75
N SER A 70 14.21 -4.36 -0.22
CA SER A 70 14.74 -3.96 -1.52
C SER A 70 14.35 -4.94 -2.61
N ASP A 71 14.25 -4.42 -3.83
CA ASP A 71 14.23 -5.21 -5.07
C ASP A 71 15.08 -4.48 -6.11
N GLU A 72 16.14 -5.13 -6.59
CA GLU A 72 17.07 -4.55 -7.56
C GLU A 72 16.73 -4.95 -9.01
N PHE A 73 15.66 -5.73 -9.20
CA PHE A 73 15.17 -6.16 -10.53
C PHE A 73 16.21 -6.82 -11.46
N ASN A 74 17.31 -7.34 -10.90
CA ASN A 74 18.47 -7.92 -11.61
C ASN A 74 18.25 -9.30 -12.25
N VAL A 75 17.00 -9.75 -12.37
CA VAL A 75 16.64 -11.04 -12.97
C VAL A 75 15.58 -10.81 -14.02
N ALA A 76 15.92 -11.04 -15.28
CA ALA A 76 15.01 -10.87 -16.42
C ALA A 76 13.84 -11.87 -16.40
N ASN A 77 12.77 -11.48 -17.09
CA ASN A 77 11.59 -12.30 -17.37
C ASN A 77 10.84 -12.79 -16.13
N ARG A 78 10.87 -12.04 -15.02
CA ARG A 78 10.01 -12.32 -13.86
C ARG A 78 8.54 -12.22 -14.24
N SER A 79 7.75 -13.16 -13.73
CA SER A 79 6.29 -13.10 -13.73
C SER A 79 5.83 -12.46 -12.43
N PHE A 80 4.87 -11.54 -12.53
CA PHE A 80 4.22 -10.91 -11.39
C PHE A 80 2.76 -11.36 -11.25
N ARG A 81 2.36 -12.46 -11.89
CA ARG A 81 1.01 -13.01 -11.70
C ARG A 81 0.77 -13.39 -10.23
N PRO A 82 -0.49 -13.44 -9.77
CA PRO A 82 -0.82 -13.87 -8.43
C PRO A 82 -0.13 -15.17 -8.01
N GLY A 83 0.72 -15.06 -6.98
CA GLY A 83 1.50 -16.16 -6.44
C GLY A 83 2.87 -16.37 -7.07
N ASP A 84 3.22 -15.78 -8.22
CA ASP A 84 4.48 -16.04 -8.91
C ASP A 84 5.69 -15.33 -8.29
N ASP A 85 5.49 -14.15 -7.72
CA ASP A 85 6.54 -13.37 -7.04
C ASP A 85 6.23 -13.19 -5.54
N HIS A 86 7.29 -13.17 -4.74
CA HIS A 86 7.21 -13.04 -3.29
C HIS A 86 6.76 -11.67 -2.81
N LEU A 87 7.10 -10.61 -3.56
CA LEU A 87 6.89 -9.21 -3.13
C LEU A 87 5.76 -8.56 -3.94
N TRP A 88 5.79 -8.74 -5.25
CA TRP A 88 4.91 -8.02 -6.17
C TRP A 88 3.77 -8.88 -6.72
N THR A 89 2.64 -8.23 -7.03
CA THR A 89 1.48 -8.84 -7.69
C THR A 89 0.89 -7.88 -8.70
N SER A 90 0.92 -8.25 -9.97
CA SER A 90 0.22 -7.56 -11.06
C SER A 90 -1.29 -7.84 -11.03
N LEU A 91 -2.08 -6.95 -11.62
CA LEU A 91 -3.53 -7.09 -11.76
C LEU A 91 -3.97 -7.26 -13.22
N ASP A 92 -5.12 -7.90 -13.42
CA ASP A 92 -5.86 -8.01 -14.68
C ASP A 92 -7.30 -7.53 -14.47
N LYS A 93 -7.54 -6.25 -14.78
CA LYS A 93 -8.79 -5.55 -14.46
C LYS A 93 -8.90 -4.20 -15.17
N PRO A 94 -10.10 -3.76 -15.62
CA PRO A 94 -10.31 -2.38 -16.02
C PRO A 94 -10.16 -1.41 -14.84
N ASP A 95 -9.60 -0.24 -15.09
CA ASP A 95 -9.66 0.86 -14.12
C ASP A 95 -11.06 1.49 -14.17
N GLY A 96 -11.73 1.46 -13.03
CA GLY A 96 -13.13 1.84 -12.88
C GLY A 96 -13.39 3.30 -12.55
N VAL A 97 -12.33 4.11 -12.43
CA VAL A 97 -12.43 5.49 -11.94
C VAL A 97 -11.72 6.47 -12.87
N ASN A 98 -11.83 7.77 -12.58
CA ASN A 98 -11.07 8.85 -13.21
C ASN A 98 -11.17 8.94 -14.74
N GLY A 99 -12.21 8.39 -15.37
CA GLY A 99 -12.35 8.40 -16.83
C GLY A 99 -11.22 7.66 -17.54
N ALA A 100 -10.74 6.57 -16.92
CA ALA A 100 -9.66 5.74 -17.43
C ALA A 100 -9.95 5.18 -18.83
N LEU A 101 -8.88 5.01 -19.60
CA LEU A 101 -8.91 4.60 -21.00
C LEU A 101 -8.22 3.24 -21.20
N GLU A 102 -7.63 2.68 -20.16
CA GLU A 102 -6.86 1.45 -20.16
C GLU A 102 -7.47 0.31 -19.34
N VAL A 103 -7.04 -0.90 -19.70
CA VAL A 103 -7.21 -2.10 -18.88
C VAL A 103 -5.84 -2.53 -18.37
N TYR A 104 -5.73 -2.77 -17.07
CA TYR A 104 -4.53 -3.37 -16.50
C TYR A 104 -4.48 -4.86 -16.84
N ALA A 105 -3.30 -5.36 -17.21
CA ALA A 105 -3.12 -6.77 -17.54
C ALA A 105 -1.77 -7.31 -17.04
N HIS A 106 -1.76 -8.57 -16.62
CA HIS A 106 -0.58 -9.23 -16.08
C HIS A 106 0.62 -9.30 -17.05
N ASP A 107 0.37 -9.35 -18.36
CA ASP A 107 1.38 -9.45 -19.42
C ASP A 107 1.95 -8.09 -19.88
N MET A 108 1.47 -6.98 -19.30
CA MET A 108 1.98 -5.63 -19.56
C MET A 108 3.12 -5.24 -18.62
N THR A 109 3.66 -6.18 -17.86
CA THR A 109 4.79 -5.95 -16.97
C THR A 109 5.70 -7.17 -16.91
N SER A 110 7.01 -6.91 -16.78
CA SER A 110 8.00 -7.93 -16.45
C SER A 110 9.30 -7.21 -16.04
N THR A 111 10.40 -7.96 -16.05
CA THR A 111 11.76 -7.44 -15.91
C THR A 111 12.54 -7.75 -17.19
N LYS A 112 13.43 -6.86 -17.59
CA LYS A 112 14.25 -7.01 -18.79
C LYS A 112 15.67 -6.53 -18.49
N CYS A 113 16.65 -7.14 -19.15
CA CYS A 113 18.03 -6.65 -19.14
C CYS A 113 18.39 -6.11 -20.53
N GLU A 114 18.97 -4.91 -20.57
CA GLU A 114 19.52 -4.25 -21.74
C GLU A 114 21.01 -4.01 -21.49
N GLY A 115 21.86 -4.85 -22.08
CA GLY A 115 23.28 -4.92 -21.71
C GLY A 115 23.43 -5.46 -20.28
N ASP A 116 24.19 -4.74 -19.45
CA ASP A 116 24.43 -5.08 -18.05
C ASP A 116 23.37 -4.50 -17.09
N THR A 117 22.44 -3.68 -17.59
CA THR A 117 21.40 -3.05 -16.78
C THR A 117 20.11 -3.84 -16.88
N CYS A 118 19.57 -4.28 -15.74
CA CYS A 118 18.25 -4.89 -15.64
C CYS A 118 17.26 -3.92 -14.98
N TYR A 119 15.99 -4.01 -15.33
CA TYR A 119 14.96 -3.14 -14.77
C TYR A 119 13.60 -3.83 -14.82
N PHE A 120 12.72 -3.45 -13.91
CA PHE A 120 11.28 -3.67 -14.01
C PHE A 120 10.66 -2.71 -15.01
N TYR A 121 9.65 -3.15 -15.75
CA TYR A 121 8.90 -2.27 -16.63
C TYR A 121 7.39 -2.44 -16.51
N ILE A 122 6.68 -1.34 -16.77
CA ILE A 122 5.28 -1.31 -17.15
C ILE A 122 5.21 -0.83 -18.59
N LYS A 123 4.65 -1.66 -19.45
CA LYS A 123 4.40 -1.39 -20.86
C LYS A 123 3.01 -0.79 -21.00
N VAL A 124 2.91 0.30 -21.75
CA VAL A 124 1.63 0.86 -22.21
C VAL A 124 1.55 0.72 -23.73
N THR A 125 0.41 0.30 -24.26
CA THR A 125 0.20 0.14 -25.70
C THR A 125 -1.24 0.47 -26.07
N ASP A 126 -1.45 0.93 -27.29
CA ASP A 126 -2.76 0.99 -27.93
C ASP A 126 -3.22 -0.43 -28.31
N ASP A 127 -4.16 -0.97 -27.54
CA ASP A 127 -4.74 -2.30 -27.77
C ASP A 127 -6.21 -2.26 -27.33
N PRO A 128 -7.11 -1.80 -28.21
CA PRO A 128 -8.50 -1.56 -27.86
C PRO A 128 -9.23 -2.84 -27.43
N LYS A 129 -9.96 -2.76 -26.31
CA LYS A 129 -10.76 -3.85 -25.76
C LYS A 129 -12.13 -3.37 -25.31
N SER A 130 -13.17 -4.14 -25.64
CA SER A 130 -14.49 -3.97 -25.04
C SER A 130 -14.62 -4.89 -23.82
N ILE A 131 -15.03 -4.33 -22.68
CA ILE A 131 -15.30 -5.08 -21.45
C ILE A 131 -16.70 -4.75 -20.97
N SER A 132 -17.46 -5.77 -20.56
CA SER A 132 -18.74 -5.58 -19.88
C SER A 132 -18.49 -5.25 -18.41
N VAL A 133 -18.91 -4.06 -17.97
CA VAL A 133 -18.73 -3.58 -16.60
C VAL A 133 -20.08 -3.25 -15.97
N TYR A 134 -20.20 -3.43 -14.66
CA TYR A 134 -21.40 -3.05 -13.92
C TYR A 134 -21.32 -1.58 -13.48
N ASN A 135 -22.25 -0.75 -13.95
CA ASN A 135 -22.33 0.65 -13.57
C ASN A 135 -23.46 0.85 -12.56
N MET A 136 -23.07 1.06 -11.29
CA MET A 136 -24.03 1.31 -10.21
C MET A 136 -24.54 2.74 -10.12
N TYR A 137 -23.89 3.68 -10.80
CA TYR A 137 -24.25 5.10 -10.85
C TYR A 137 -25.29 5.41 -11.93
N LYS A 138 -25.63 4.43 -12.78
CA LYS A 138 -26.78 4.50 -13.68
C LYS A 138 -28.11 4.31 -12.94
N SER A 139 -29.18 4.86 -13.51
CA SER A 139 -30.55 4.74 -12.99
C SER A 139 -31.48 4.15 -14.07
N PRO A 140 -31.80 2.84 -14.03
CA PRO A 140 -31.36 1.84 -13.05
C PRO A 140 -29.91 1.36 -13.26
N PRO A 141 -29.26 0.81 -12.21
CA PRO A 141 -27.95 0.15 -12.34
C PRO A 141 -27.99 -1.00 -13.34
N GLU A 142 -27.02 -1.06 -14.24
CA GLU A 142 -26.96 -2.09 -15.29
C GLU A 142 -25.53 -2.40 -15.73
N PHE A 143 -25.38 -3.54 -16.41
CA PHE A 143 -24.15 -3.84 -17.15
C PHE A 143 -24.10 -3.00 -18.43
N GLN A 144 -22.92 -2.49 -18.75
CA GLN A 144 -22.66 -1.77 -19.99
C GLN A 144 -21.37 -2.26 -20.63
N GLU A 145 -21.32 -2.27 -21.95
CA GLU A 145 -20.08 -2.49 -22.68
C GLU A 145 -19.30 -1.17 -22.73
N VAL A 146 -18.08 -1.16 -22.20
CA VAL A 146 -17.16 -0.03 -22.24
C VAL A 146 -15.97 -0.41 -23.10
N LYS A 147 -15.63 0.48 -24.03
CA LYS A 147 -14.46 0.35 -24.89
C LYS A 147 -13.28 1.08 -24.24
N PHE A 148 -12.27 0.32 -23.86
CA PHE A 148 -10.96 0.83 -23.47
C PHE A 148 -10.06 0.84 -24.71
N HIS A 149 -9.19 1.84 -24.82
CA HIS A 149 -8.35 2.07 -26.00
C HIS A 149 -6.91 1.60 -25.78
N TYR A 150 -6.51 1.40 -24.52
CA TYR A 150 -5.15 1.09 -24.14
C TYR A 150 -5.08 -0.12 -23.21
N ARG A 151 -3.89 -0.68 -23.08
CA ARG A 151 -3.54 -1.62 -22.02
C ARG A 151 -2.28 -1.16 -21.32
N ALA A 152 -2.25 -1.38 -20.01
CA ALA A 152 -1.13 -1.09 -19.15
C ALA A 152 -1.01 -2.16 -18.05
N ALA A 153 -0.20 -1.91 -17.02
CA ALA A 153 -0.15 -2.76 -15.82
C ALA A 153 -0.28 -1.92 -14.55
N MET A 154 -0.83 -2.55 -13.52
CA MET A 154 -0.73 -2.13 -12.12
C MET A 154 -0.11 -3.28 -11.33
N VAL A 155 0.90 -2.99 -10.53
CA VAL A 155 1.64 -3.95 -9.71
C VAL A 155 1.67 -3.47 -8.26
N GLN A 156 1.31 -4.35 -7.32
CA GLN A 156 1.10 -4.01 -5.91
C GLN A 156 1.88 -4.95 -4.99
N SER A 157 2.34 -4.45 -3.85
CA SER A 157 2.80 -5.28 -2.72
C SER A 157 1.69 -5.61 -1.71
N TRP A 158 0.44 -5.33 -2.07
CA TRP A 158 -0.75 -5.39 -1.20
C TRP A 158 -0.79 -6.65 -0.34
N ASN A 159 -0.93 -6.45 0.97
CA ASN A 159 -1.02 -7.48 2.00
C ASN A 159 0.09 -8.56 1.97
N LYS A 160 1.18 -8.31 1.24
CA LYS A 160 2.44 -9.08 1.28
C LYS A 160 3.49 -8.30 2.05
N PHE A 161 3.78 -7.10 1.56
CA PHE A 161 4.69 -6.15 2.19
C PHE A 161 3.99 -4.82 2.38
N CYS A 162 3.90 -4.43 3.65
CA CYS A 162 3.42 -3.13 4.06
C CYS A 162 4.38 -2.59 5.12
N TYR A 163 4.30 -1.28 5.36
CA TYR A 163 5.11 -0.64 6.37
C TYR A 163 4.43 0.63 6.89
N GLN A 164 4.82 1.04 8.09
CA GLN A 164 4.47 2.34 8.68
C GLN A 164 5.77 3.12 8.83
N GLY A 165 5.85 4.32 8.27
CA GLY A 165 7.03 5.18 8.34
C GLY A 165 8.31 4.61 7.71
N GLY A 166 9.26 5.47 7.34
CA GLY A 166 10.52 5.08 6.73
C GLY A 166 10.85 5.94 5.52
N MET A 167 11.93 5.60 4.83
CA MET A 167 12.34 6.26 3.59
C MET A 167 12.20 5.27 2.44
N LEU A 168 11.32 5.59 1.49
CA LEU A 168 11.16 4.88 0.23
C LEU A 168 11.96 5.61 -0.85
N GLU A 169 12.86 4.88 -1.49
CA GLU A 169 13.67 5.34 -2.62
C GLU A 169 13.38 4.47 -3.84
N VAL A 170 12.99 5.11 -4.94
CA VAL A 170 12.71 4.44 -6.21
C VAL A 170 13.46 5.13 -7.33
N ARG A 171 14.27 4.38 -8.07
CA ARG A 171 14.98 4.90 -9.24
C ARG A 171 14.22 4.54 -10.51
N ALA A 172 13.64 5.53 -11.18
CA ALA A 172 12.70 5.30 -12.28
C ALA A 172 12.90 6.27 -13.46
N GLN A 173 12.53 5.80 -14.66
CA GLN A 173 12.43 6.56 -15.91
C GLN A 173 10.98 6.53 -16.39
N LEU A 174 10.41 7.71 -16.68
CA LEU A 174 9.02 7.86 -17.06
C LEU A 174 8.77 7.61 -18.55
N PRO A 175 7.57 7.10 -18.92
CA PRO A 175 7.17 6.92 -20.32
C PRO A 175 6.98 8.25 -21.06
N GLY A 176 7.44 8.32 -22.32
CA GLY A 176 7.21 9.47 -23.21
C GLY A 176 7.61 9.19 -24.67
N ALA A 177 7.08 9.99 -25.59
CA ALA A 177 7.46 10.04 -27.00
C ALA A 177 8.76 10.83 -27.15
N VAL A 178 9.89 10.13 -27.00
CA VAL A 178 11.23 10.74 -26.92
C VAL A 178 12.20 10.24 -27.99
N SER A 179 11.75 9.46 -28.97
CA SER A 179 12.59 9.13 -30.12
C SER A 179 12.74 10.31 -31.07
N ASP A 180 13.80 10.33 -31.87
CA ASP A 180 13.99 11.33 -32.93
C ASP A 180 12.81 11.38 -33.93
N LYS A 181 12.11 10.25 -34.13
CA LYS A 181 10.99 10.14 -35.08
C LYS A 181 9.71 10.79 -34.58
N SER A 182 9.55 10.91 -33.26
CA SER A 182 8.40 11.59 -32.66
C SER A 182 8.30 13.06 -33.13
N GLY A 183 9.46 13.69 -33.39
CA GLY A 183 9.53 15.13 -33.64
C GLY A 183 9.35 15.96 -32.38
N ASN A 184 9.53 15.38 -31.20
CA ASN A 184 9.42 16.05 -29.91
C ASN A 184 10.40 17.24 -29.83
N PRO A 185 9.90 18.49 -29.78
CA PRO A 185 10.74 19.68 -29.77
C PRO A 185 11.49 19.85 -28.44
N ASP A 186 11.02 19.24 -27.35
CA ASP A 186 11.68 19.33 -26.05
C ASP A 186 13.05 18.64 -26.07
N LEU A 187 13.30 17.68 -26.98
CA LEU A 187 14.60 17.01 -27.14
C LEU A 187 15.77 18.01 -27.31
N ALA A 188 15.50 19.17 -27.93
CA ALA A 188 16.49 20.22 -28.11
C ALA A 188 16.84 20.98 -26.82
N LEU A 189 16.02 20.89 -25.78
CA LEU A 189 16.23 21.55 -24.48
C LEU A 189 17.32 20.85 -23.64
N GLY A 190 17.64 19.59 -23.96
CA GLY A 190 18.56 18.76 -23.18
C GLY A 190 17.95 18.26 -21.87
N LYS A 191 18.67 17.39 -21.13
CA LYS A 191 18.14 16.71 -19.93
C LYS A 191 17.60 17.69 -18.89
N SER A 192 18.31 18.77 -18.59
CA SER A 192 17.87 19.78 -17.60
C SER A 192 16.79 20.74 -18.12
N GLY A 193 16.39 20.63 -19.39
CA GLY A 193 15.35 21.47 -19.97
C GLY A 193 13.99 21.18 -19.36
N LYS A 194 13.30 22.21 -18.87
CA LYS A 194 11.92 22.10 -18.40
C LYS A 194 11.01 21.70 -19.56
N VAL A 195 10.27 20.60 -19.40
CA VAL A 195 9.33 20.10 -20.42
C VAL A 195 8.24 21.14 -20.69
N ALA A 196 7.93 21.37 -21.97
CA ALA A 196 6.96 22.39 -22.38
C ALA A 196 5.85 21.86 -23.30
N THR A 197 6.02 20.69 -23.91
CA THR A 197 5.07 20.15 -24.91
C THR A 197 4.37 18.88 -24.42
N LYS A 198 3.25 19.06 -23.71
CA LYS A 198 2.53 18.00 -23.00
C LYS A 198 2.12 16.82 -23.89
N GLU A 199 1.86 17.06 -25.17
CA GLU A 199 1.36 16.07 -26.12
C GLU A 199 2.32 14.88 -26.29
N TYR A 200 3.62 15.10 -26.10
CA TYR A 200 4.65 14.06 -26.21
C TYR A 200 4.79 13.19 -24.96
N TYR A 201 4.02 13.45 -23.89
CA TYR A 201 4.06 12.67 -22.66
C TYR A 201 2.63 12.27 -22.25
N PRO A 202 1.96 11.42 -23.06
CA PRO A 202 0.52 11.22 -23.01
C PRO A 202 0.00 10.34 -21.86
N THR A 203 0.89 9.76 -21.06
CA THR A 203 0.55 8.79 -20.01
C THR A 203 0.73 9.36 -18.61
N TRP A 204 0.07 8.74 -17.64
CA TRP A 204 0.12 9.12 -16.23
C TRP A 204 0.79 8.02 -15.39
N PRO A 205 2.13 8.01 -15.25
CA PRO A 205 2.82 7.07 -14.38
C PRO A 205 2.55 7.38 -12.90
N GLY A 206 2.40 6.31 -12.11
CA GLY A 206 2.18 6.37 -10.67
C GLY A 206 3.14 5.43 -9.93
N ILE A 207 3.77 5.97 -8.89
CA ILE A 207 4.46 5.24 -7.82
C ILE A 207 3.94 5.82 -6.52
N TRP A 208 3.15 5.04 -5.78
CA TRP A 208 2.36 5.56 -4.67
C TRP A 208 2.06 4.46 -3.67
N MET A 209 1.41 4.84 -2.57
CA MET A 209 1.13 3.95 -1.47
C MET A 209 -0.29 4.14 -0.97
N LEU A 210 -0.91 3.04 -0.57
CA LEU A 210 -2.28 3.04 -0.04
C LEU A 210 -2.31 2.27 1.29
N GLY A 211 -3.11 2.74 2.25
CA GLY A 211 -3.35 2.00 3.49
C GLY A 211 -3.94 0.60 3.23
N ASN A 212 -3.42 -0.43 3.92
CA ASN A 212 -3.66 -1.84 3.61
C ASN A 212 -5.14 -2.27 3.72
N LEU A 213 -5.95 -1.53 4.48
CA LEU A 213 -7.41 -1.74 4.58
C LEU A 213 -8.16 -1.51 3.26
N GLY A 214 -7.56 -0.82 2.28
CA GLY A 214 -8.08 -0.69 0.93
C GLY A 214 -7.15 -1.35 -0.09
N ARG A 215 -7.70 -2.06 -1.07
CA ARG A 215 -6.94 -2.54 -2.24
C ARG A 215 -7.27 -1.68 -3.45
N ALA A 216 -6.27 -1.02 -4.03
CA ALA A 216 -6.47 -0.13 -5.17
C ALA A 216 -7.17 -0.87 -6.31
N ILE A 217 -8.08 -0.17 -7.00
CA ILE A 217 -9.04 -0.65 -8.02
C ILE A 217 -10.06 -1.71 -7.57
N PHE A 218 -10.09 -2.07 -6.27
CA PHE A 218 -11.15 -2.88 -5.66
C PHE A 218 -12.13 -1.97 -4.92
N SER A 219 -13.05 -1.35 -5.66
CA SER A 219 -13.96 -0.30 -5.15
C SER A 219 -14.77 -0.70 -3.92
N ALA A 220 -15.07 -1.99 -3.73
CA ALA A 220 -15.76 -2.46 -2.54
C ALA A 220 -14.92 -2.28 -1.26
N SER A 221 -13.61 -2.54 -1.34
CA SER A 221 -12.67 -2.39 -0.23
C SER A 221 -12.32 -0.93 0.06
N THR A 222 -12.35 -0.06 -0.95
CA THR A 222 -12.00 1.36 -0.81
C THR A 222 -13.19 2.25 -0.45
N ASN A 223 -14.43 1.78 -0.67
CA ASN A 223 -15.63 2.56 -0.38
C ASN A 223 -15.72 2.92 1.12
N ARG A 224 -15.87 4.22 1.41
CA ARG A 224 -15.84 4.81 2.77
C ARG A 224 -14.58 4.47 3.57
N MET A 225 -13.52 4.01 2.91
CA MET A 225 -12.24 3.65 3.52
C MET A 225 -11.16 4.60 3.00
N TRP A 226 -11.09 4.77 1.69
CA TRP A 226 -10.21 5.74 1.05
C TRP A 226 -10.87 7.13 1.02
N PRO A 227 -10.14 8.24 1.25
CA PRO A 227 -8.77 8.29 1.78
C PRO A 227 -8.77 8.67 3.28
N PHE A 228 -9.54 7.98 4.13
CA PHE A 228 -9.70 8.42 5.52
C PHE A 228 -8.38 8.40 6.32
N SER A 229 -8.14 9.51 7.04
CA SER A 229 -7.08 9.72 8.02
C SER A 229 -7.66 10.49 9.22
N TYR A 230 -8.67 9.89 9.85
CA TYR A 230 -9.49 10.53 10.88
C TYR A 230 -9.84 9.56 12.00
N ASP A 231 -9.50 9.95 13.22
CA ASP A 231 -9.60 9.13 14.43
C ASP A 231 -10.29 9.90 15.57
N LYS A 232 -11.49 10.43 15.30
CA LYS A 232 -12.27 11.18 16.31
C LYS A 232 -13.76 10.85 16.24
N CYS A 233 -14.38 10.72 17.41
CA CYS A 233 -15.84 10.62 17.52
C CYS A 233 -16.45 12.00 17.81
N GLU A 234 -16.73 12.74 16.74
CA GLU A 234 -17.30 14.11 16.80
C GLU A 234 -18.47 14.24 15.82
N PRO A 235 -19.64 13.63 16.11
CA PRO A 235 -20.77 13.55 15.16
C PRO A 235 -21.35 14.90 14.73
N ASP A 236 -21.13 15.95 15.53
CA ASP A 236 -21.52 17.33 15.20
C ASP A 236 -20.59 17.97 14.14
N VAL A 237 -19.37 17.47 13.99
CA VAL A 237 -18.36 17.96 13.02
C VAL A 237 -18.35 17.11 11.76
N PHE A 238 -18.39 15.80 11.91
CA PHE A 238 -18.37 14.85 10.81
C PHE A 238 -19.30 13.68 11.08
N ASN A 239 -20.20 13.38 10.14
CA ASN A 239 -21.10 12.25 10.26
C ASN A 239 -20.30 10.92 10.25
N PRO A 240 -20.25 10.17 11.36
CA PRO A 240 -19.45 8.95 11.47
C PRO A 240 -19.90 7.85 10.49
N ASP A 241 -21.16 7.86 10.03
CA ASP A 241 -21.68 6.91 9.04
C ASP A 241 -20.99 7.03 7.67
N ASN A 242 -20.21 8.07 7.43
CA ASN A 242 -19.47 8.23 6.18
C ASN A 242 -18.10 7.55 6.20
N GLN A 243 -17.54 7.24 7.38
CA GLN A 243 -16.31 6.48 7.53
C GLN A 243 -16.66 5.03 7.87
N ARG A 244 -16.06 4.06 7.19
CA ARG A 244 -16.44 2.65 7.36
C ARG A 244 -16.04 2.09 8.72
N ILE A 245 -14.86 2.48 9.21
CA ILE A 245 -14.35 2.15 10.53
C ILE A 245 -14.20 3.47 11.29
N SER A 246 -15.16 3.76 12.17
CA SER A 246 -15.26 5.05 12.85
C SER A 246 -14.81 4.96 14.30
N ALA A 247 -14.19 6.02 14.81
CA ALA A 247 -13.83 6.14 16.22
C ALA A 247 -15.05 6.19 17.17
N CYS A 248 -16.27 6.34 16.64
CA CYS A 248 -17.49 6.25 17.44
C CYS A 248 -17.94 4.81 17.74
N ASP A 249 -17.27 3.80 17.17
CA ASP A 249 -17.60 2.40 17.37
C ASP A 249 -16.71 1.80 18.49
N ASP A 250 -17.32 1.40 19.60
CA ASP A 250 -16.64 0.77 20.72
C ASP A 250 -16.45 -0.75 20.54
N ASN A 251 -17.01 -1.32 19.48
CA ASN A 251 -16.87 -2.74 19.15
C ASN A 251 -16.93 -2.98 17.62
N PRO A 252 -15.90 -2.50 16.87
CA PRO A 252 -15.86 -2.63 15.41
C PRO A 252 -15.75 -4.09 14.92
N GLY A 253 -15.41 -5.03 15.81
CA GLY A 253 -15.20 -6.43 15.48
C GLY A 253 -13.93 -6.67 14.64
N TYR A 254 -13.77 -7.91 14.16
CA TYR A 254 -12.68 -8.32 13.25
C TYR A 254 -11.27 -7.88 13.70
N GLY A 255 -10.98 -8.02 14.99
CA GLY A 255 -9.67 -7.71 15.56
C GLY A 255 -9.29 -6.22 15.56
N LEU A 256 -10.18 -5.32 15.14
CA LEU A 256 -9.95 -3.88 15.17
C LEU A 256 -9.98 -3.33 16.60
N ASN A 257 -9.23 -2.25 16.83
CA ASN A 257 -9.21 -1.59 18.13
C ASN A 257 -10.52 -0.81 18.37
N PRO A 258 -11.13 -0.90 19.56
CA PRO A 258 -12.26 -0.06 19.96
C PRO A 258 -11.96 1.43 19.87
N ASN A 259 -12.93 2.22 19.42
CA ASN A 259 -12.88 3.69 19.33
C ASN A 259 -11.71 4.24 18.52
N GLN A 260 -11.28 3.48 17.49
CA GLN A 260 -10.24 3.90 16.57
C GLN A 260 -10.83 4.05 15.16
N GLY A 261 -10.84 5.28 14.65
CA GLY A 261 -11.20 5.61 13.28
C GLY A 261 -10.06 5.23 12.34
N ARG A 262 -10.38 4.45 11.30
CA ARG A 262 -9.41 3.85 10.39
C ARG A 262 -9.79 4.12 8.94
N GLY A 263 -8.84 3.89 8.03
CA GLY A 263 -9.03 4.19 6.62
C GLY A 263 -7.99 3.54 5.71
N ALA A 264 -7.96 4.03 4.48
CA ALA A 264 -6.93 3.71 3.50
C ALA A 264 -6.45 5.03 2.89
N PRO A 265 -5.65 5.84 3.63
CA PRO A 265 -5.11 7.08 3.10
C PRO A 265 -4.01 6.79 2.08
N GLU A 266 -3.61 7.81 1.32
CA GLU A 266 -2.72 7.68 0.17
C GLU A 266 -1.55 8.67 0.22
N ILE A 267 -0.36 8.17 -0.14
CA ILE A 267 0.88 8.95 -0.30
C ILE A 267 1.40 8.73 -1.71
N ASP A 268 1.48 9.81 -2.49
CA ASP A 268 1.98 9.78 -3.86
C ASP A 268 3.45 10.14 -3.86
N LEU A 269 4.34 9.15 -3.99
CA LEU A 269 5.77 9.41 -4.20
C LEU A 269 5.98 10.16 -5.53
N LEU A 270 5.32 9.65 -6.57
CA LEU A 270 5.20 10.26 -7.88
C LEU A 270 3.83 9.90 -8.44
N GLU A 271 3.02 10.90 -8.74
CA GLU A 271 1.79 10.72 -9.50
C GLU A 271 1.66 11.84 -10.52
N GLY A 272 1.84 11.54 -11.80
CA GLY A 272 1.73 12.57 -12.84
C GLY A 272 2.57 12.31 -14.07
N GLY A 273 2.27 13.04 -15.13
CA GLY A 273 2.97 13.03 -16.41
C GLY A 273 2.74 14.35 -17.15
N GLY A 274 3.08 14.43 -18.43
CA GLY A 274 2.97 15.69 -19.16
C GLY A 274 4.03 16.70 -18.72
N LEU A 275 3.58 17.77 -18.06
CA LEU A 275 4.42 18.93 -17.70
C LEU A 275 4.84 18.97 -16.23
N GLY A 276 4.29 18.09 -15.40
CA GLY A 276 4.55 18.12 -13.97
C GLY A 276 4.09 16.87 -13.26
N ILE A 277 4.59 16.71 -12.04
CA ILE A 277 4.34 15.58 -11.16
C ILE A 277 3.67 16.10 -9.90
N SER A 278 2.66 15.38 -9.41
CA SER A 278 2.03 15.61 -8.11
C SER A 278 2.81 14.87 -7.03
N SER A 279 3.02 15.56 -5.91
CA SER A 279 3.45 14.99 -4.64
C SER A 279 2.38 15.32 -3.60
N SER A 280 1.79 14.29 -3.01
CA SER A 280 0.41 14.39 -2.50
C SER A 280 0.15 13.46 -1.32
N LEU A 281 -0.65 13.97 -0.37
CA LEU A 281 -1.29 13.19 0.71
C LEU A 281 -2.80 13.30 0.52
N GLN A 282 -3.45 12.21 0.11
CA GLN A 282 -4.90 12.20 -0.05
C GLN A 282 -5.57 11.79 1.24
N ILE A 283 -6.62 12.51 1.62
CA ILE A 283 -7.15 12.55 2.98
C ILE A 283 -8.64 12.89 3.06
N ALA A 284 -9.32 12.27 4.01
CA ALA A 284 -10.70 12.56 4.39
C ALA A 284 -10.89 12.50 5.92
N PRO A 285 -11.85 13.26 6.50
CA PRO A 285 -12.78 14.20 5.85
C PRO A 285 -12.07 15.43 5.28
N GLY A 286 -12.42 15.88 4.08
CA GLY A 286 -11.80 17.03 3.45
C GLY A 286 -12.18 18.38 4.09
N MET A 287 -11.53 19.44 3.62
CA MET A 287 -11.70 20.83 4.02
C MET A 287 -13.14 21.30 3.80
N PRO A 288 -13.81 21.86 4.82
CA PRO A 288 -15.10 22.52 4.62
C PRO A 288 -14.96 23.75 3.72
N ALA A 289 -16.03 24.12 3.00
CA ALA A 289 -16.02 25.23 2.04
C ALA A 289 -15.57 26.58 2.65
N ASP A 290 -15.88 26.82 3.93
CA ASP A 290 -15.51 28.04 4.68
C ASP A 290 -13.99 28.26 4.76
N PHE A 291 -13.19 27.20 4.67
CA PHE A 291 -11.73 27.25 4.74
C PHE A 291 -11.05 27.29 3.37
N ARG A 292 -11.80 27.18 2.27
CA ARG A 292 -11.27 27.13 0.89
C ARG A 292 -11.05 28.53 0.28
N LEU A 293 -10.54 28.56 -0.96
CA LEU A 293 -10.57 29.75 -1.82
C LEU A 293 -12.00 30.29 -1.98
N PHE A 294 -12.13 31.60 -2.22
CA PHE A 294 -13.42 32.14 -2.64
C PHE A 294 -13.76 31.63 -4.06
N PRO A 295 -15.01 31.25 -4.34
CA PRO A 295 -15.39 30.79 -5.66
C PRO A 295 -15.26 31.91 -6.69
N ALA A 296 -14.82 31.57 -7.91
CA ALA A 296 -14.86 32.49 -9.04
C ALA A 296 -16.32 32.88 -9.37
N ASP A 297 -16.54 34.15 -9.74
CA ASP A 297 -17.86 34.66 -10.11
C ASP A 297 -18.17 34.34 -11.57
N ALA A 298 -18.54 33.09 -11.83
CA ALA A 298 -18.85 32.57 -13.16
C ALA A 298 -20.06 33.27 -13.82
N GLY A 299 -20.90 33.98 -13.05
CA GLY A 299 -22.05 34.74 -13.55
C GLY A 299 -21.78 36.23 -13.79
N GLY A 300 -20.64 36.74 -13.33
CA GLY A 300 -20.32 38.16 -13.35
C GLY A 300 -18.87 38.43 -13.76
N ALA A 301 -18.02 38.76 -12.79
CA ALA A 301 -16.66 39.25 -13.05
C ALA A 301 -15.81 38.26 -13.88
N ASP A 302 -16.01 36.96 -13.66
CA ASP A 302 -15.27 35.87 -14.30
C ASP A 302 -16.08 35.14 -15.37
N ALA A 303 -17.24 35.67 -15.80
CA ALA A 303 -18.10 35.00 -16.79
C ALA A 303 -17.38 34.67 -18.11
N ALA A 304 -16.38 35.47 -18.50
CA ALA A 304 -15.57 35.22 -19.69
C ALA A 304 -14.53 34.09 -19.51
N LYS A 305 -14.13 33.80 -18.26
CA LYS A 305 -13.19 32.74 -17.88
C LYS A 305 -13.64 32.07 -16.57
N PRO A 306 -14.73 31.26 -16.57
CA PRO A 306 -15.29 30.68 -15.35
C PRO A 306 -14.31 29.75 -14.59
N PHE A 307 -13.28 29.26 -15.29
CA PHE A 307 -12.26 28.35 -14.77
C PHE A 307 -10.91 29.05 -14.48
N CYS A 308 -10.92 30.38 -14.34
CA CYS A 308 -9.73 31.19 -14.10
C CYS A 308 -8.91 30.80 -12.85
N VAL A 309 -9.50 30.05 -11.92
CA VAL A 309 -8.83 29.57 -10.69
C VAL A 309 -7.64 28.69 -11.02
N TYR A 310 -7.71 27.90 -12.09
CA TYR A 310 -6.62 27.02 -12.53
C TYR A 310 -5.48 27.78 -13.22
N THR A 311 -5.76 29.00 -13.69
CA THR A 311 -4.79 29.89 -14.32
C THR A 311 -4.35 31.04 -13.41
N TYR A 312 -4.88 31.11 -12.18
CA TYR A 312 -4.59 32.12 -11.17
C TYR A 312 -4.81 33.58 -11.64
N ASP A 313 -5.71 33.78 -12.62
CA ASP A 313 -6.00 35.08 -13.23
C ASP A 313 -7.46 35.53 -13.10
N CYS A 314 -8.18 35.00 -12.12
CA CYS A 314 -9.53 35.44 -11.77
C CYS A 314 -9.56 36.93 -11.39
N LYS A 315 -10.63 37.59 -11.78
CA LYS A 315 -10.95 38.96 -11.37
C LYS A 315 -11.63 39.00 -10.00
N THR A 316 -12.31 37.92 -9.60
CA THR A 316 -12.87 37.80 -8.25
C THR A 316 -11.77 37.82 -7.20
N LYS A 317 -11.98 38.61 -6.15
CA LYS A 317 -10.98 38.75 -5.08
C LYS A 317 -10.87 37.49 -4.24
N GLY A 318 -9.65 37.00 -4.08
CA GLY A 318 -9.35 35.79 -3.31
C GLY A 318 -9.81 34.48 -3.95
N ALA A 319 -10.12 34.50 -5.25
CA ALA A 319 -10.35 33.30 -6.05
C ALA A 319 -9.07 32.71 -6.64
N ASN A 320 -7.95 33.45 -6.61
CA ASN A 320 -6.68 32.99 -7.16
C ASN A 320 -5.85 32.23 -6.12
N ILE A 321 -5.50 32.88 -5.01
CA ILE A 321 -4.53 32.36 -4.04
C ILE A 321 -5.10 32.54 -2.63
N ILE A 322 -4.95 31.50 -1.82
CA ILE A 322 -5.48 31.45 -0.46
C ILE A 322 -4.82 32.57 0.35
N ASP A 323 -5.63 33.36 1.08
CA ASP A 323 -5.17 34.51 1.87
C ASP A 323 -4.56 35.69 1.06
N VAL A 324 -4.80 35.75 -0.25
CA VAL A 324 -4.41 36.88 -1.13
C VAL A 324 -5.62 37.45 -1.89
N PRO A 325 -6.01 38.73 -1.74
CA PRO A 325 -5.36 39.78 -0.94
C PRO A 325 -5.55 39.61 0.57
N THR A 326 -4.50 39.88 1.35
CA THR A 326 -4.44 39.57 2.79
C THR A 326 -5.52 40.28 3.61
N ALA A 327 -5.68 41.59 3.43
CA ALA A 327 -6.67 42.37 4.17
C ALA A 327 -8.12 41.99 3.79
N TYR A 328 -8.34 41.53 2.55
CA TYR A 328 -9.66 41.09 2.10
C TYR A 328 -10.06 39.78 2.80
N PHE A 329 -9.18 38.80 2.85
CA PHE A 329 -9.42 37.54 3.56
C PHE A 329 -9.61 37.76 5.07
N ALA A 330 -8.74 38.55 5.71
CA ALA A 330 -8.86 38.87 7.14
C ALA A 330 -10.22 39.51 7.48
N LYS A 331 -10.72 40.39 6.61
CA LYS A 331 -12.03 41.04 6.80
C LYS A 331 -13.21 40.10 6.53
N THR A 332 -13.14 39.35 5.43
CA THR A 332 -14.28 38.56 4.92
C THR A 332 -14.44 37.23 5.63
N ARG A 333 -13.34 36.48 5.80
CA ARG A 333 -13.34 35.12 6.38
C ARG A 333 -13.08 35.11 7.89
N LYS A 334 -12.25 36.01 8.41
CA LYS A 334 -11.91 36.16 9.85
C LYS A 334 -11.19 34.97 10.50
N HIS A 335 -10.87 33.92 9.74
CA HIS A 335 -9.98 32.83 10.13
C HIS A 335 -9.09 32.45 8.95
N LYS A 336 -8.06 31.65 9.24
CA LYS A 336 -7.11 31.13 8.26
C LYS A 336 -7.67 29.90 7.53
N SER A 337 -7.06 29.56 6.40
CA SER A 337 -7.29 28.30 5.70
C SER A 337 -6.46 27.17 6.33
N TRP A 338 -6.69 25.93 5.91
CA TRP A 338 -5.95 24.77 6.40
C TRP A 338 -4.49 24.72 5.93
N TYR A 339 -4.16 25.27 4.74
CA TYR A 339 -2.77 25.33 4.26
C TYR A 339 -1.91 26.22 5.16
N GLN A 340 -1.14 25.62 6.08
CA GLN A 340 -0.26 26.30 7.03
C GLN A 340 1.04 25.52 7.22
N GLY A 341 2.18 26.23 7.16
CA GLY A 341 3.49 25.66 7.51
C GLY A 341 4.01 24.62 6.53
N LEU A 342 3.44 24.54 5.33
CA LEU A 342 3.90 23.64 4.27
C LEU A 342 5.25 24.13 3.73
N ARG A 343 6.13 23.19 3.38
CA ARG A 343 7.52 23.48 3.01
C ARG A 343 7.75 23.10 1.56
N TYR A 344 8.30 24.01 0.77
CA TYR A 344 8.51 23.84 -0.67
C TYR A 344 9.96 24.12 -1.03
N GLY A 345 10.63 23.22 -1.74
CA GLY A 345 12.01 23.34 -2.20
C GLY A 345 12.10 23.25 -3.73
N ALA A 346 13.15 23.80 -4.31
CA ALA A 346 13.31 23.84 -5.75
C ALA A 346 13.63 22.46 -6.35
N ASN A 347 13.13 22.18 -7.55
CA ASN A 347 13.66 21.13 -8.39
C ASN A 347 14.98 21.63 -9.02
N ASN A 348 16.10 21.21 -8.44
CA ASN A 348 17.43 21.68 -8.82
C ASN A 348 17.97 21.04 -10.12
N GLU A 349 17.32 20.00 -10.63
CA GLU A 349 17.71 19.35 -11.90
C GLU A 349 17.30 20.15 -13.13
N CYS A 350 16.36 21.08 -12.97
CA CYS A 350 15.99 22.02 -14.03
C CYS A 350 17.07 23.08 -14.25
N GLN A 351 17.25 23.45 -15.52
CA GLN A 351 18.08 24.57 -15.91
C GLN A 351 17.58 25.87 -15.25
N PRO A 352 18.48 26.68 -14.63
CA PRO A 352 18.12 27.97 -14.06
C PRO A 352 17.58 28.98 -15.08
N ASP A 353 16.55 29.72 -14.68
CA ASP A 353 15.99 30.89 -15.31
C ASP A 353 16.14 32.10 -14.38
N ALA A 354 16.90 33.11 -14.83
CA ALA A 354 17.14 34.32 -14.05
C ALA A 354 15.84 35.09 -13.70
N SER A 355 14.79 34.96 -14.51
CA SER A 355 13.49 35.61 -14.27
C SER A 355 12.67 34.93 -13.18
N ALA A 356 12.95 33.65 -12.88
CA ALA A 356 12.29 32.90 -11.82
C ALA A 356 13.00 33.05 -10.46
N LYS A 357 14.16 33.71 -10.42
CA LYS A 357 14.96 33.87 -9.21
C LYS A 357 14.29 34.85 -8.25
N GLN A 358 14.24 34.46 -6.98
CA GLN A 358 13.69 35.27 -5.89
C GLN A 358 14.74 35.63 -4.85
N ASP A 359 14.45 36.71 -4.11
CA ASP A 359 15.19 37.14 -2.93
C ASP A 359 14.28 37.03 -1.69
N PHE A 360 14.78 36.36 -0.64
CA PHE A 360 14.02 36.12 0.59
C PHE A 360 13.57 37.44 1.23
N MET A 361 14.45 38.45 1.32
CA MET A 361 14.12 39.70 2.01
C MET A 361 12.99 40.44 1.31
N THR A 362 12.96 40.40 -0.02
CA THR A 362 11.93 41.01 -0.86
C THR A 362 10.58 40.32 -0.67
N VAL A 363 10.52 39.00 -0.84
CA VAL A 363 9.28 38.22 -0.69
C VAL A 363 8.75 38.28 0.74
N ASN A 364 9.61 38.10 1.74
CA ASN A 364 9.23 38.14 3.15
C ASN A 364 8.68 39.53 3.55
N LYS A 365 9.27 40.61 3.03
CA LYS A 365 8.75 41.97 3.24
C LYS A 365 7.36 42.14 2.64
N SER A 366 7.10 41.58 1.45
CA SER A 366 5.78 41.63 0.81
C SER A 366 4.72 40.94 1.67
N ILE A 367 4.98 39.69 2.09
CA ILE A 367 4.05 38.90 2.90
C ILE A 367 3.77 39.56 4.25
N THR A 368 4.82 40.00 4.94
CA THR A 368 4.68 40.67 6.25
C THR A 368 3.94 42.00 6.18
N SER A 369 4.04 42.71 5.05
CA SER A 369 3.27 43.95 4.81
C SER A 369 1.81 43.69 4.45
N GLY A 370 1.47 42.45 4.07
CA GLY A 370 0.17 42.05 3.56
C GLY A 370 0.04 42.34 2.06
N ILE A 371 -0.19 41.30 1.27
CA ILE A 371 -0.30 41.40 -0.18
C ILE A 371 -1.64 42.05 -0.53
N THR A 372 -1.61 43.15 -1.27
CA THR A 372 -2.80 43.91 -1.69
C THR A 372 -3.32 43.50 -3.06
N ASP A 373 -2.45 42.93 -3.90
CA ASP A 373 -2.77 42.51 -5.24
C ASP A 373 -3.66 41.26 -5.24
N ASN A 374 -4.43 41.08 -6.31
CA ASN A 374 -5.28 39.90 -6.47
C ASN A 374 -4.53 38.71 -7.09
N THR A 375 -3.31 38.94 -7.56
CA THR A 375 -2.47 37.98 -8.27
C THR A 375 -1.05 38.08 -7.73
N CYS A 376 -0.32 36.97 -7.75
CA CYS A 376 1.07 36.93 -7.31
C CYS A 376 2.05 37.22 -8.44
N THR A 377 3.19 37.78 -8.08
CA THR A 377 4.39 37.91 -8.91
C THR A 377 5.58 37.30 -8.17
N ALA A 378 6.73 37.19 -8.83
CA ALA A 378 7.97 36.71 -8.22
C ALA A 378 8.45 37.59 -7.03
N ASP A 379 8.03 38.85 -6.95
CA ASP A 379 8.42 39.74 -5.85
C ASP A 379 7.36 39.79 -4.74
N THR A 380 6.09 39.47 -5.05
CA THR A 380 5.00 39.62 -4.08
C THR A 380 4.70 38.35 -3.29
N CYS A 381 4.95 37.16 -3.86
CA CYS A 381 4.63 35.89 -3.23
C CYS A 381 5.79 34.89 -3.31
N PRO A 382 5.81 33.86 -2.46
CA PRO A 382 6.74 32.73 -2.59
C PRO A 382 6.60 32.04 -3.95
N ALA A 383 7.67 31.41 -4.43
CA ALA A 383 7.64 30.67 -5.69
C ALA A 383 6.62 29.51 -5.67
N SER A 384 6.29 29.00 -4.49
CA SER A 384 5.26 27.98 -4.30
C SER A 384 3.83 28.52 -4.42
N LEU A 385 3.64 29.84 -4.48
CA LEU A 385 2.35 30.52 -4.35
C LEU A 385 1.62 30.27 -3.02
N ASP A 386 2.24 29.60 -2.05
CA ASP A 386 1.70 29.44 -0.70
C ASP A 386 2.26 30.54 0.23
N VAL A 387 1.45 31.56 0.49
CA VAL A 387 1.81 32.68 1.38
C VAL A 387 1.75 32.31 2.87
N ASN A 388 1.22 31.13 3.21
CA ASN A 388 1.20 30.58 4.56
C ASN A 388 2.24 29.46 4.74
N GLY A 389 3.04 29.17 3.71
CA GLY A 389 4.13 28.21 3.76
C GLY A 389 5.25 28.65 4.70
N ASP A 390 6.05 27.69 5.16
CA ASP A 390 7.26 27.95 5.92
C ASP A 390 8.29 28.62 5.00
N LEU A 391 8.89 29.73 5.46
CA LEU A 391 9.97 30.45 4.78
C LEU A 391 11.29 30.41 5.57
N GLY A 392 11.40 29.51 6.54
CA GLY A 392 12.61 29.26 7.30
C GLY A 392 13.74 28.68 6.45
N ILE A 393 14.93 28.63 7.04
CA ILE A 393 16.10 28.02 6.41
C ILE A 393 15.88 26.51 6.28
N ILE A 394 16.16 25.95 5.10
CA ILE A 394 16.02 24.51 4.82
C ILE A 394 16.90 23.73 5.81
N ASP A 395 16.27 22.86 6.59
CA ASP A 395 16.89 22.02 7.63
C ASP A 395 17.77 22.78 8.65
N GLY A 396 17.55 24.10 8.80
CA GLY A 396 18.36 24.97 9.66
C GLY A 396 19.82 25.10 9.23
N ARG A 397 20.15 24.78 7.97
CA ARG A 397 21.52 24.74 7.44
C ARG A 397 21.64 25.58 6.17
N GLY A 398 22.78 26.23 5.99
CA GLY A 398 23.06 27.01 4.79
C GLY A 398 22.30 28.33 4.74
N LYS A 399 21.90 28.75 3.53
CA LYS A 399 21.28 30.05 3.24
C LYS A 399 19.97 29.95 2.45
N ASP A 400 19.61 28.75 2.02
CA ASP A 400 18.44 28.55 1.18
C ASP A 400 17.20 28.44 2.08
N HIS A 401 16.14 29.10 1.65
CA HIS A 401 14.88 29.18 2.39
C HIS A 401 13.82 28.34 1.70
N TRP A 402 12.96 27.71 2.50
CA TRP A 402 11.71 27.15 2.00
C TRP A 402 10.88 28.24 1.29
N GLY A 403 10.14 27.86 0.25
CA GLY A 403 9.29 28.76 -0.54
C GLY A 403 9.99 29.78 -1.43
N ILE A 404 11.32 29.94 -1.34
CA ILE A 404 12.08 30.95 -2.10
C ILE A 404 12.95 30.31 -3.19
N ASN A 405 12.69 30.67 -4.44
CA ASN A 405 13.48 30.17 -5.57
C ASN A 405 14.82 30.92 -5.74
N THR A 406 15.75 30.69 -4.82
CA THR A 406 17.07 31.37 -4.81
C THR A 406 17.93 31.03 -6.04
N ASN A 407 17.74 29.82 -6.60
CA ASN A 407 18.50 29.32 -7.75
C ASN A 407 17.83 29.63 -9.10
N GLY A 408 16.56 30.04 -9.11
CA GLY A 408 15.80 30.29 -10.33
C GLY A 408 15.48 29.03 -11.14
N THR A 409 15.49 27.84 -10.53
CA THR A 409 15.17 26.57 -11.23
C THR A 409 13.66 26.31 -11.22
N CYS A 410 13.21 25.13 -11.66
CA CYS A 410 11.81 24.75 -11.53
C CYS A 410 11.40 24.71 -10.05
N TYR A 411 10.18 25.12 -9.74
CA TYR A 411 9.68 25.18 -8.38
C TYR A 411 8.31 24.51 -8.24
N PRO A 412 8.08 23.68 -7.20
CA PRO A 412 6.77 23.14 -6.85
C PRO A 412 5.79 24.25 -6.50
N ILE A 413 4.59 24.20 -7.07
CA ILE A 413 3.51 25.14 -6.79
C ILE A 413 2.43 24.44 -5.96
N MET A 414 1.93 25.12 -4.93
CA MET A 414 0.81 24.63 -4.14
C MET A 414 -0.38 24.32 -5.03
N ASN A 415 -0.91 23.11 -4.90
CA ASN A 415 -2.19 22.78 -5.50
C ASN A 415 -3.27 23.22 -4.52
N SER A 416 -3.96 24.33 -4.79
CA SER A 416 -5.10 24.80 -3.98
C SER A 416 -6.32 23.91 -4.25
N TYR A 417 -6.20 22.63 -3.91
CA TYR A 417 -7.12 21.57 -4.30
C TYR A 417 -8.53 21.91 -3.80
N MET A 418 -9.48 21.93 -4.75
CA MET A 418 -10.90 22.19 -4.45
C MET A 418 -11.60 20.95 -3.88
N GLY A 419 -10.90 19.82 -3.79
CA GLY A 419 -11.45 18.58 -3.28
C GLY A 419 -12.35 17.87 -4.29
N SER A 420 -12.79 16.67 -3.93
CA SER A 420 -13.92 16.01 -4.58
C SER A 420 -14.94 15.57 -3.52
N TYR A 421 -16.22 15.69 -3.85
CA TYR A 421 -17.30 15.21 -2.99
C TYR A 421 -17.72 13.81 -3.46
N LEU A 422 -17.43 12.80 -2.65
CA LEU A 422 -17.75 11.41 -2.94
C LEU A 422 -19.15 11.10 -2.42
N CYS A 423 -19.94 10.38 -3.23
CA CYS A 423 -21.33 10.09 -2.93
C CYS A 423 -21.72 8.68 -3.36
N ASP A 424 -22.68 8.11 -2.64
CA ASP A 424 -23.44 6.95 -3.10
C ASP A 424 -24.34 7.31 -4.31
N PRO A 425 -24.73 6.33 -5.15
CA PRO A 425 -25.59 6.56 -6.31
C PRO A 425 -26.97 7.17 -6.01
N ASP A 426 -27.51 6.98 -4.80
CA ASP A 426 -28.83 7.47 -4.42
C ASP A 426 -28.81 8.86 -3.75
N ASN A 427 -27.63 9.47 -3.65
CA ASN A 427 -27.42 10.71 -2.93
C ASN A 427 -28.02 11.93 -3.64
N THR A 428 -28.71 12.79 -2.90
CA THR A 428 -29.34 14.01 -3.41
C THR A 428 -28.56 15.28 -3.09
N ASN A 429 -27.38 15.16 -2.46
CA ASN A 429 -26.58 16.31 -2.08
C ASN A 429 -26.06 17.04 -3.32
N LYS A 430 -26.27 18.36 -3.40
CA LYS A 430 -25.89 19.19 -4.55
C LYS A 430 -24.39 19.24 -4.82
N MET A 431 -23.57 18.85 -3.84
CA MET A 431 -22.11 18.77 -3.97
C MET A 431 -21.66 17.51 -4.72
N CYS A 432 -22.51 16.48 -4.81
CA CYS A 432 -22.21 15.30 -5.63
C CYS A 432 -22.07 15.70 -7.11
N LYS A 433 -21.14 15.07 -7.83
CA LYS A 433 -20.91 15.34 -9.27
C LYS A 433 -22.19 15.17 -10.11
N VAL A 434 -22.96 14.12 -9.82
CA VAL A 434 -24.26 13.83 -10.45
C VAL A 434 -25.25 13.47 -9.35
N PRO A 435 -25.92 14.46 -8.71
CA PRO A 435 -26.87 14.17 -7.65
C PRO A 435 -28.13 13.51 -8.21
N ARG A 436 -28.63 12.48 -7.53
CA ARG A 436 -29.89 11.84 -7.89
C ARG A 436 -31.03 12.86 -7.78
N ASN A 437 -31.89 12.92 -8.79
CA ASN A 437 -33.14 13.65 -8.70
C ASN A 437 -34.05 12.96 -7.66
N ALA A 438 -34.58 13.72 -6.70
CA ALA A 438 -35.45 13.20 -5.64
C ALA A 438 -36.65 12.38 -6.18
N SER A 439 -37.14 12.71 -7.37
CA SER A 439 -38.25 12.01 -8.05
C SER A 439 -37.85 10.66 -8.67
N THR A 440 -36.56 10.41 -8.92
CA THR A 440 -36.07 9.12 -9.43
C THR A 440 -36.06 8.10 -8.29
N PRO A 441 -36.65 6.90 -8.42
CA PRO A 441 -36.59 5.89 -7.36
C PRO A 441 -35.16 5.56 -6.92
N LYS A 442 -34.96 5.30 -5.63
CA LYS A 442 -33.67 4.84 -5.09
C LYS A 442 -33.35 3.43 -5.61
N SER A 443 -32.09 3.21 -5.98
CA SER A 443 -31.56 1.91 -6.36
C SER A 443 -31.36 0.98 -5.15
N ASN A 444 -31.03 1.54 -3.99
CA ASN A 444 -30.62 0.85 -2.76
C ASN A 444 -29.46 -0.14 -2.97
N ILE A 445 -28.56 0.16 -3.92
CA ILE A 445 -27.45 -0.72 -4.28
C ILE A 445 -26.34 -0.72 -3.21
N MET A 446 -26.28 0.32 -2.38
CA MET A 446 -25.36 0.44 -1.25
C MET A 446 -25.92 1.36 -0.16
N SER A 447 -25.33 1.28 1.03
CA SER A 447 -25.64 2.18 2.13
C SER A 447 -25.35 3.63 1.75
N PRO A 448 -26.24 4.59 2.10
CA PRO A 448 -26.03 6.00 1.80
C PRO A 448 -24.74 6.53 2.43
N PHE A 449 -24.01 7.34 1.69
CA PHE A 449 -22.87 8.10 2.19
C PHE A 449 -22.63 9.33 1.32
N ASN A 450 -22.11 10.39 1.93
CA ASN A 450 -21.42 11.42 1.18
C ASN A 450 -20.37 12.11 2.05
N TYR A 451 -19.20 12.37 1.50
CA TYR A 451 -18.16 13.08 2.22
C TYR A 451 -17.22 13.79 1.25
N GLN A 452 -16.61 14.86 1.75
CA GLN A 452 -15.55 15.57 1.06
C GLN A 452 -14.24 14.79 1.22
N MET A 453 -13.47 14.65 0.16
CA MET A 453 -12.05 14.29 0.21
C MET A 453 -11.19 15.44 -0.32
N ASP A 454 -9.93 15.46 0.08
CA ASP A 454 -8.91 16.40 -0.40
C ASP A 454 -7.55 15.73 -0.57
N ALA A 455 -6.62 16.48 -1.16
CA ALA A 455 -5.20 16.20 -1.08
C ALA A 455 -4.46 17.45 -0.57
N ILE A 456 -3.51 17.26 0.35
CA ILE A 456 -2.48 18.25 0.62
C ILE A 456 -1.34 17.95 -0.34
N SER A 457 -1.19 18.77 -1.38
CA SER A 457 -0.33 18.44 -2.50
C SER A 457 0.35 19.65 -3.14
N THR A 458 1.39 19.35 -3.91
CA THR A 458 2.07 20.28 -4.80
C THR A 458 2.27 19.63 -6.16
N ASN A 459 2.21 20.46 -7.21
CA ASN A 459 2.62 20.06 -8.54
C ASN A 459 3.96 20.69 -8.86
N TRP A 460 4.95 19.89 -9.21
CA TRP A 460 6.28 20.36 -9.56
C TRP A 460 6.61 20.11 -11.03
N PRO A 461 7.16 21.11 -11.75
CA PRO A 461 7.53 20.92 -13.14
C PRO A 461 8.68 19.93 -13.31
N ILE A 462 8.54 19.03 -14.27
CA ILE A 462 9.55 18.03 -14.60
C ILE A 462 10.50 18.53 -15.69
N HIS A 463 11.78 18.20 -15.57
CA HIS A 463 12.78 18.39 -16.62
C HIS A 463 12.85 17.14 -17.49
N LEU A 464 13.28 17.29 -18.74
CA LEU A 464 13.28 16.22 -19.74
C LEU A 464 14.07 14.97 -19.32
N GLY A 465 15.04 15.13 -18.43
CA GLY A 465 15.82 14.05 -17.82
C GLY A 465 14.94 12.93 -17.24
N GLY A 466 13.78 13.24 -16.65
CA GLY A 466 12.85 12.24 -16.13
C GLY A 466 12.23 11.32 -17.19
N TYR A 467 12.23 11.73 -18.45
CA TYR A 467 11.77 10.92 -19.60
C TYR A 467 12.92 10.25 -20.36
N LEU A 468 14.12 10.84 -20.31
CA LEU A 468 15.30 10.35 -21.04
C LEU A 468 16.18 9.39 -20.24
N ASP A 469 16.14 9.47 -18.91
CA ASP A 469 17.02 8.72 -18.01
C ASP A 469 16.32 8.43 -16.68
N TYR A 470 17.01 7.72 -15.79
CA TYR A 470 16.53 7.43 -14.45
C TYR A 470 16.82 8.58 -13.48
N LEU A 471 15.80 8.97 -12.72
CA LEU A 471 15.91 9.85 -11.56
C LEU A 471 15.64 9.05 -10.28
N VAL A 472 16.15 9.53 -9.16
CA VAL A 472 15.87 8.94 -7.83
C VAL A 472 14.76 9.73 -7.14
N TYR A 473 13.57 9.12 -7.06
CA TYR A 473 12.42 9.65 -6.36
C TYR A 473 12.42 9.12 -4.93
N GLN A 474 12.24 10.01 -3.95
CA GLN A 474 12.29 9.65 -2.54
C GLN A 474 11.13 10.26 -1.75
N VAL A 475 10.63 9.49 -0.78
CA VAL A 475 9.75 10.00 0.27
C VAL A 475 10.24 9.52 1.64
N GLU A 476 10.52 10.46 2.53
CA GLU A 476 10.70 10.20 3.96
C GLU A 476 9.38 10.41 4.67
N TRP A 477 8.93 9.44 5.43
CA TRP A 477 7.70 9.47 6.20
C TRP A 477 7.97 9.10 7.65
N VAL A 478 7.68 10.01 8.57
CA VAL A 478 7.81 9.81 10.01
C VAL A 478 6.45 10.12 10.64
N THR A 479 5.93 9.20 11.44
CA THR A 479 4.68 9.37 12.17
C THR A 479 4.91 10.04 13.53
N GLY A 480 3.83 10.27 14.28
CA GLY A 480 3.88 10.91 15.61
C GLY A 480 3.73 12.43 15.55
N GLU A 481 3.68 13.06 16.72
CA GLU A 481 3.42 14.49 16.93
C GLU A 481 4.43 15.38 16.22
N ASN A 482 5.70 14.96 16.16
CA ASN A 482 6.79 15.66 15.48
C ASN A 482 7.11 15.05 14.10
N GLY A 483 6.19 14.26 13.56
CA GLY A 483 6.30 13.59 12.28
C GLY A 483 6.23 14.52 11.06
N TYR A 484 6.52 13.95 9.90
CA TYR A 484 6.49 14.64 8.61
C TYR A 484 6.43 13.64 7.45
N VAL A 485 5.96 14.09 6.29
CA VAL A 485 6.23 13.44 5.00
C VAL A 485 6.99 14.43 4.13
N ARG A 486 8.14 14.02 3.61
CA ARG A 486 9.06 14.84 2.81
C ARG A 486 9.39 14.13 1.50
N TRP A 487 9.14 14.80 0.38
CA TRP A 487 9.52 14.36 -0.95
C TRP A 487 10.86 14.94 -1.34
N MET A 488 11.68 14.12 -1.97
CA MET A 488 12.98 14.51 -2.48
C MET A 488 13.18 13.94 -3.89
N LEU A 489 13.95 14.67 -4.69
CA LEU A 489 14.43 14.25 -6.00
C LEU A 489 15.95 14.30 -5.98
N ASP A 490 16.58 13.14 -6.22
CA ASP A 490 18.04 12.98 -6.14
C ASP A 490 18.65 13.54 -4.84
N GLY A 491 17.94 13.32 -3.71
CA GLY A 491 18.32 13.79 -2.38
C GLY A 491 18.01 15.26 -2.08
N SER A 492 17.56 16.06 -3.07
CA SER A 492 17.14 17.45 -2.85
C SER A 492 15.67 17.53 -2.43
N PRO A 493 15.31 18.27 -1.36
CA PRO A 493 13.90 18.42 -0.97
C PRO A 493 13.08 19.18 -1.99
N LEU A 494 11.89 18.62 -2.30
CA LEU A 494 10.87 19.25 -3.13
C LEU A 494 9.70 19.76 -2.29
N TYR A 495 9.22 18.96 -1.35
CA TYR A 495 8.02 19.25 -0.60
C TYR A 495 8.09 18.59 0.77
N GLU A 496 7.52 19.21 1.80
CA GLU A 496 7.39 18.60 3.12
C GLU A 496 6.10 19.08 3.81
N VAL A 497 5.37 18.12 4.37
CA VAL A 497 4.16 18.34 5.17
C VAL A 497 4.42 17.79 6.56
N THR A 498 4.24 18.61 7.58
CA THR A 498 4.46 18.21 8.97
C THR A 498 3.16 17.66 9.59
N THR A 499 3.26 16.85 10.64
CA THR A 499 2.09 16.42 11.41
C THR A 499 1.28 17.61 11.94
N GLU A 500 1.94 18.71 12.32
CA GLU A 500 1.28 19.93 12.79
C GLU A 500 0.29 20.50 11.75
N SER A 501 0.61 20.41 10.46
CA SER A 501 -0.27 20.85 9.36
C SER A 501 -1.60 20.07 9.28
N PHE A 502 -1.68 18.89 9.92
CA PHE A 502 -2.87 18.04 10.00
C PHE A 502 -3.62 18.16 11.33
N THR A 503 -2.87 18.29 12.42
CA THR A 503 -3.41 18.23 13.79
C THR A 503 -3.79 19.61 14.32
N ASN A 504 -3.08 20.66 13.91
CA ASN A 504 -3.28 22.04 14.34
C ASN A 504 -3.95 22.89 13.24
N VAL A 505 -5.13 22.45 12.80
CA VAL A 505 -5.85 23.15 11.72
C VAL A 505 -6.58 24.40 12.24
N PRO A 506 -6.52 25.54 11.53
CA PRO A 506 -7.27 26.73 11.92
C PRO A 506 -8.78 26.47 12.01
N GLN A 507 -9.42 27.15 12.96
CA GLN A 507 -10.86 27.00 13.25
C GLN A 507 -11.61 28.31 13.01
N ASN A 508 -12.85 28.18 12.56
CA ASN A 508 -13.85 29.23 12.61
C ASN A 508 -14.50 29.23 14.03
N PRO A 509 -15.35 30.22 14.37
CA PRO A 509 -15.97 30.29 15.70
C PRO A 509 -16.76 29.03 16.09
N ASP A 510 -17.33 28.33 15.11
CA ASP A 510 -18.13 27.12 15.29
C ASP A 510 -17.30 25.82 15.31
N LYS A 511 -15.97 25.93 15.14
CA LYS A 511 -15.02 24.80 15.12
C LYS A 511 -15.36 23.69 14.13
N THR A 512 -15.74 24.05 12.91
CA THR A 512 -16.20 23.08 11.91
C THR A 512 -15.09 22.47 11.06
N ASN A 513 -13.81 22.80 11.29
CA ASN A 513 -12.69 22.22 10.54
C ASN A 513 -12.22 20.91 11.21
N PRO A 514 -12.41 19.73 10.58
CA PRO A 514 -12.00 18.48 11.19
C PRO A 514 -10.47 18.39 11.22
N ALA A 515 -9.90 18.23 12.42
CA ALA A 515 -8.49 17.88 12.58
C ALA A 515 -8.27 16.42 12.16
N LYS A 516 -7.20 16.16 11.41
CA LYS A 516 -6.85 14.82 10.96
C LYS A 516 -5.69 14.26 11.77
N VAL A 517 -5.52 12.95 11.65
CA VAL A 517 -4.27 12.31 12.04
C VAL A 517 -3.29 12.36 10.88
N MET A 518 -2.00 12.37 11.20
CA MET A 518 -1.00 12.07 10.19
C MET A 518 -1.28 10.68 9.61
N LEU A 519 -0.82 10.40 8.40
CA LEU A 519 -1.02 9.07 7.84
C LEU A 519 -0.26 8.05 8.68
N GLU A 520 -1.00 7.10 9.25
CA GLU A 520 -0.51 6.15 10.25
C GLU A 520 -0.83 4.69 9.88
N GLU A 521 -1.68 4.44 8.88
CA GLU A 521 -1.99 3.09 8.40
C GLU A 521 -0.75 2.35 7.89
N PRO A 522 -0.63 1.02 8.05
CA PRO A 522 0.37 0.25 7.30
C PRO A 522 0.06 0.36 5.80
N MET A 523 1.01 0.85 5.00
CA MET A 523 0.80 1.09 3.58
C MET A 523 1.61 0.13 2.71
N TYR A 524 1.06 -0.25 1.57
CA TYR A 524 1.73 -1.06 0.56
C TYR A 524 2.06 -0.22 -0.67
N ILE A 525 3.02 -0.66 -1.49
CA ILE A 525 3.52 0.07 -2.64
C ILE A 525 2.76 -0.36 -3.90
N ILE A 526 2.46 0.63 -4.75
CA ILE A 526 1.78 0.47 -6.03
C ILE A 526 2.62 1.14 -7.12
N MET A 527 2.77 0.46 -8.25
CA MET A 527 3.35 1.01 -9.47
C MET A 527 2.38 0.76 -10.61
N ASN A 528 1.99 1.81 -11.34
CA ASN A 528 1.12 1.71 -12.50
C ASN A 528 1.45 2.78 -13.55
N VAL A 529 0.89 2.60 -14.75
CA VAL A 529 0.78 3.69 -15.71
C VAL A 529 -0.67 3.73 -16.19
N ALA A 530 -1.33 4.85 -15.95
CA ALA A 530 -2.73 5.07 -16.28
C ALA A 530 -2.88 6.02 -17.48
N LEU A 531 -4.06 6.01 -18.11
CA LEU A 531 -4.42 6.93 -19.18
C LEU A 531 -5.83 7.44 -18.93
N SER A 532 -6.03 8.75 -18.93
CA SER A 532 -7.34 9.33 -18.67
C SER A 532 -7.74 10.34 -19.73
N SER A 533 -9.04 10.41 -19.96
CA SER A 533 -9.68 11.50 -20.71
C SER A 533 -9.81 12.81 -19.92
N SER A 534 -9.57 12.77 -18.62
CA SER A 534 -9.85 13.87 -17.67
C SER A 534 -8.59 14.49 -17.06
N TRP A 535 -7.41 13.95 -17.34
CA TRP A 535 -6.14 14.47 -16.81
C TRP A 535 -5.41 15.39 -17.80
N SER A 536 -4.45 16.16 -17.28
CA SER A 536 -3.65 17.08 -18.09
C SER A 536 -2.70 16.36 -19.04
N ALA A 537 -2.15 15.21 -18.61
CA ALA A 537 -1.51 14.24 -19.49
C ALA A 537 -2.58 13.27 -20.00
N SER A 538 -2.90 13.39 -21.28
CA SER A 538 -3.92 12.59 -21.94
C SER A 538 -3.39 12.09 -23.27
N PRO A 539 -3.74 10.87 -23.69
CA PRO A 539 -3.38 10.39 -25.00
C PRO A 539 -4.01 11.22 -26.12
N PRO A 540 -3.47 11.15 -27.35
CA PRO A 540 -4.15 11.68 -28.52
C PRO A 540 -5.57 11.13 -28.62
N ASN A 541 -6.51 11.99 -28.99
CA ASN A 541 -7.93 11.67 -29.10
C ASN A 541 -8.51 10.94 -27.85
N PRO A 542 -8.63 11.61 -26.69
CA PRO A 542 -9.06 10.99 -25.43
C PRO A 542 -10.50 10.44 -25.44
N SER A 543 -11.29 10.77 -26.47
CA SER A 543 -12.66 10.26 -26.66
C SER A 543 -12.71 9.02 -27.56
N GLY A 544 -11.56 8.47 -27.97
CA GLY A 544 -11.48 7.35 -28.89
C GLY A 544 -10.11 6.69 -28.96
N GLU A 545 -9.85 5.99 -30.06
CA GLU A 545 -8.55 5.38 -30.33
C GLU A 545 -7.49 6.45 -30.62
N CYS A 546 -6.23 6.15 -30.32
CA CYS A 546 -5.10 7.08 -30.44
C CYS A 546 -5.07 7.84 -31.80
N ARG A 547 -5.22 7.11 -32.92
CA ARG A 547 -5.14 7.67 -34.28
C ARG A 547 -6.45 8.28 -34.80
N GLY A 548 -7.42 8.54 -33.91
CA GLY A 548 -8.80 8.86 -34.32
C GLY A 548 -9.06 10.29 -34.80
N ASP A 549 -8.14 11.25 -34.57
CA ASP A 549 -8.32 12.64 -35.03
C ASP A 549 -7.73 12.94 -36.43
N GLY A 550 -6.98 11.99 -37.00
CA GLY A 550 -6.35 12.10 -38.31
C GLY A 550 -5.20 13.11 -38.39
N SER A 551 -4.73 13.67 -37.27
CA SER A 551 -3.65 14.64 -37.23
C SER A 551 -2.27 13.97 -37.33
N ASP A 552 -1.35 14.59 -38.08
CA ASP A 552 0.02 14.09 -38.22
C ASP A 552 0.76 14.03 -36.87
N LEU A 553 0.47 14.97 -35.97
CA LEU A 553 1.04 14.99 -34.62
C LEU A 553 0.55 13.81 -33.79
N ALA A 554 -0.77 13.57 -33.76
CA ALA A 554 -1.33 12.42 -33.06
C ALA A 554 -0.73 11.12 -33.59
N ASN A 555 -0.66 10.95 -34.92
CA ASN A 555 -0.08 9.75 -35.52
C ASN A 555 1.38 9.54 -35.10
N ARG A 556 2.22 10.58 -35.13
CA ARG A 556 3.63 10.48 -34.67
C ARG A 556 3.74 10.09 -33.20
N ILE A 557 2.87 10.61 -32.33
CA ILE A 557 2.85 10.22 -30.90
C ILE A 557 2.36 8.77 -30.76
N CYS A 558 1.32 8.39 -31.50
CA CYS A 558 0.78 7.04 -31.48
C CYS A 558 1.78 5.99 -31.99
N ASP A 559 2.68 6.37 -32.89
CA ASP A 559 3.74 5.50 -33.41
C ASP A 559 4.87 5.23 -32.40
N GLU A 560 4.89 5.96 -31.28
CA GLU A 560 5.82 5.73 -30.16
C GLU A 560 5.27 4.73 -29.13
N PHE A 561 4.00 4.30 -29.24
CA PHE A 561 3.54 3.15 -28.49
C PHE A 561 4.18 1.86 -29.07
N PRO A 562 4.63 0.91 -28.22
CA PRO A 562 4.51 0.92 -26.77
C PRO A 562 5.52 1.82 -26.04
N MET A 563 5.03 2.51 -25.00
CA MET A 563 5.85 3.29 -24.07
C MET A 563 6.10 2.51 -22.77
N TYR A 564 7.15 2.87 -22.03
CA TYR A 564 7.59 2.13 -20.86
C TYR A 564 7.88 3.04 -19.66
N LEU A 565 7.24 2.77 -18.51
CA LEU A 565 7.81 3.13 -17.21
C LEU A 565 8.88 2.09 -16.90
N LYS A 566 10.10 2.52 -16.57
CA LYS A 566 11.19 1.63 -16.15
C LYS A 566 11.58 1.94 -14.71
N VAL A 567 11.80 0.91 -13.91
CA VAL A 567 12.26 1.01 -12.52
C VAL A 567 13.49 0.14 -12.34
N ASP A 568 14.59 0.78 -11.96
CA ASP A 568 15.88 0.14 -11.73
C ASP A 568 15.90 -0.57 -10.37
N TYR A 569 15.46 0.11 -9.32
CA TYR A 569 15.33 -0.48 -7.99
C TYR A 569 14.25 0.19 -7.16
N VAL A 570 13.78 -0.54 -6.14
CA VAL A 570 12.98 -0.02 -5.02
C VAL A 570 13.70 -0.37 -3.73
N ARG A 571 13.88 0.58 -2.82
CA ARG A 571 14.51 0.37 -1.51
C ARG A 571 13.74 1.08 -0.41
N LEU A 572 13.58 0.41 0.73
CA LEU A 572 12.96 0.97 1.93
C LEU A 572 13.90 0.86 3.13
N TYR A 573 14.01 1.96 3.88
CA TYR A 573 14.83 2.06 5.08
C TYR A 573 13.97 2.49 6.27
N GLN A 574 14.23 1.92 7.45
CA GLN A 574 13.57 2.30 8.70
C GLN A 574 14.59 2.43 9.82
N ASP A 575 14.24 3.25 10.82
CA ASP A 575 14.94 3.27 12.09
C ASP A 575 14.61 2.00 12.88
N LEU A 576 15.64 1.26 13.28
CA LEU A 576 15.50 0.06 14.09
C LEU A 576 16.08 0.26 15.50
N GLY A 577 16.32 1.52 15.90
CA GLY A 577 16.80 1.85 17.23
C GLY A 577 15.72 1.69 18.29
N ASP A 578 16.14 1.37 19.51
CA ASP A 578 15.27 1.24 20.69
C ASP A 578 14.99 2.59 21.37
N ASP A 579 15.48 3.70 20.82
CA ASP A 579 15.37 5.07 21.34
C ASP A 579 14.34 5.93 20.58
N LEU A 580 13.44 5.29 19.84
CA LEU A 580 12.38 5.98 19.12
C LEU A 580 11.39 6.66 20.07
N PRO A 581 10.77 7.78 19.65
CA PRO A 581 9.65 8.38 20.38
C PRO A 581 8.54 7.35 20.65
N GLU A 582 7.85 7.50 21.78
CA GLU A 582 6.79 6.57 22.22
C GLU A 582 5.61 6.50 21.24
N ASP A 583 5.35 7.59 20.53
CA ASP A 583 4.33 7.74 19.49
C ASP A 583 4.81 7.32 18.09
N SER A 584 6.04 6.82 17.96
CA SER A 584 6.54 6.29 16.70
C SER A 584 5.83 4.99 16.35
N LEU A 585 5.27 4.95 15.15
CA LEU A 585 4.64 3.74 14.60
C LEU A 585 5.55 3.01 13.61
N MET A 586 6.85 3.34 13.55
CA MET A 586 7.71 2.85 12.50
C MET A 586 7.94 1.34 12.59
N GLN A 587 7.48 0.58 11.59
CA GLN A 587 7.71 -0.87 11.52
C GLN A 587 7.38 -1.44 10.14
N VAL A 588 7.92 -2.63 9.85
CA VAL A 588 7.53 -3.46 8.71
C VAL A 588 6.41 -4.41 9.14
N GLY A 589 5.33 -4.46 8.36
CA GLY A 589 4.22 -5.37 8.57
C GLY A 589 2.89 -4.79 8.09
N CYS A 590 1.99 -5.68 7.69
CA CYS A 590 0.64 -5.32 7.26
C CYS A 590 -0.39 -5.34 8.40
N ASP A 591 -0.09 -6.02 9.52
CA ASP A 591 -0.99 -6.18 10.68
C ASP A 591 -0.36 -5.66 12.00
N PRO A 592 0.03 -4.38 12.09
CA PRO A 592 0.42 -3.72 13.35
C PRO A 592 -0.53 -3.97 14.51
N LYS A 593 -0.03 -4.07 15.74
CA LYS A 593 -0.93 -3.98 16.92
C LYS A 593 -1.61 -2.61 17.05
N SER A 594 -0.92 -1.54 16.67
CA SER A 594 -1.47 -0.18 16.69
C SER A 594 -2.57 0.01 15.64
N HIS A 595 -2.50 -0.74 14.54
CA HIS A 595 -3.32 -0.59 13.34
C HIS A 595 -3.62 -1.97 12.71
N PRO A 596 -4.35 -2.86 13.40
CA PRO A 596 -4.61 -4.22 12.90
C PRO A 596 -5.45 -4.16 11.61
N THR A 597 -5.20 -5.09 10.69
CA THR A 597 -5.92 -5.20 9.42
C THR A 597 -6.29 -6.64 9.05
N ARG A 598 -5.60 -7.64 9.61
CA ARG A 598 -5.66 -9.03 9.10
C ARG A 598 -7.03 -9.64 9.25
N GLU A 599 -7.60 -9.63 10.45
CA GLU A 599 -8.92 -10.22 10.70
C GLU A 599 -10.03 -9.50 9.94
N TRP A 600 -9.90 -8.17 9.75
CA TRP A 600 -10.81 -7.40 8.91
C TRP A 600 -10.77 -7.85 7.45
N ILE A 601 -9.57 -7.91 6.85
CA ILE A 601 -9.40 -8.34 5.46
C ILE A 601 -9.84 -9.79 5.28
N GLU A 602 -9.53 -10.69 6.22
CA GLU A 602 -9.98 -12.08 6.21
C GLU A 602 -11.51 -12.21 6.27
N GLY A 603 -12.15 -11.38 7.11
CA GLY A 603 -13.60 -11.30 7.23
C GLY A 603 -14.32 -10.78 5.99
N HIS A 604 -13.62 -10.01 5.14
CA HIS A 604 -14.17 -9.31 3.97
C HIS A 604 -13.43 -9.66 2.67
N ILE A 605 -12.81 -10.84 2.58
CA ILE A 605 -11.87 -11.19 1.50
C ILE A 605 -12.49 -11.12 0.08
N ASP A 606 -13.81 -11.23 -0.04
CA ASP A 606 -14.54 -11.08 -1.30
C ASP A 606 -14.57 -9.64 -1.83
N GLU A 607 -14.24 -8.65 -1.01
CA GLU A 607 -14.06 -7.26 -1.41
C GLU A 607 -12.66 -6.99 -1.96
N TYR A 608 -11.69 -7.85 -1.63
CA TYR A 608 -10.29 -7.69 -1.98
C TYR A 608 -9.81 -8.66 -3.05
N SER A 609 -10.62 -9.64 -3.47
CA SER A 609 -10.20 -10.71 -4.39
C SER A 609 -11.30 -11.00 -5.41
N ASP A 610 -10.90 -11.24 -6.66
CA ASP A 610 -11.76 -11.80 -7.70
C ASP A 610 -11.08 -13.00 -8.40
N LEU A 611 -11.71 -13.53 -9.45
CA LEU A 611 -11.23 -14.75 -10.12
C LEU A 611 -9.92 -14.51 -10.88
N ASP A 612 -9.76 -13.33 -11.47
CA ASP A 612 -8.58 -12.96 -12.25
C ASP A 612 -7.44 -12.50 -11.33
N ASN A 613 -7.78 -11.96 -10.16
CA ASN A 613 -6.84 -11.38 -9.20
C ASN A 613 -6.89 -12.06 -7.82
N PRO A 614 -6.70 -13.40 -7.73
CA PRO A 614 -6.82 -14.12 -6.48
C PRO A 614 -5.75 -13.72 -5.48
N VAL A 615 -6.13 -13.57 -4.21
CA VAL A 615 -5.16 -13.39 -3.13
C VAL A 615 -4.41 -14.71 -2.90
N LYS A 616 -3.07 -14.63 -2.88
CA LYS A 616 -2.19 -15.81 -2.72
C LYS A 616 -1.18 -15.56 -1.61
N THR A 617 -1.14 -16.48 -0.65
CA THR A 617 -0.11 -16.53 0.39
C THR A 617 1.28 -16.69 -0.23
N VAL A 618 2.28 -16.04 0.36
CA VAL A 618 3.68 -16.14 -0.06
C VAL A 618 4.30 -17.40 0.54
N TYR A 619 4.80 -18.28 -0.32
CA TYR A 619 5.51 -19.49 0.05
C TYR A 619 6.92 -19.46 -0.54
N GLY A 620 7.84 -18.81 0.18
CA GLY A 620 9.22 -18.63 -0.27
C GLY A 620 9.33 -17.62 -1.41
N LYS A 621 10.15 -17.95 -2.40
CA LYS A 621 10.45 -17.20 -3.62
C LYS A 621 11.26 -15.91 -3.43
N ALA A 622 11.70 -15.54 -2.22
CA ALA A 622 12.73 -14.52 -2.08
C ALA A 622 14.03 -14.95 -2.76
N PHE A 623 14.81 -13.98 -3.20
CA PHE A 623 16.16 -14.23 -3.68
C PHE A 623 17.07 -14.70 -2.54
N CYS A 624 17.93 -15.67 -2.85
CA CYS A 624 18.87 -16.27 -1.89
C CYS A 624 20.19 -16.61 -2.56
N LYS A 625 21.26 -16.61 -1.77
CA LYS A 625 22.60 -17.09 -2.13
C LYS A 625 22.87 -18.46 -1.50
N THR A 626 22.34 -18.70 -0.30
CA THR A 626 22.58 -19.94 0.47
C THR A 626 21.30 -20.46 1.12
N ASN A 627 21.31 -21.72 1.57
CA ASN A 627 20.18 -22.29 2.34
C ASN A 627 19.92 -21.54 3.65
N ASP A 628 20.93 -20.86 4.20
CA ASP A 628 20.81 -20.11 5.46
C ASP A 628 19.95 -18.85 5.30
N ASP A 629 19.78 -18.36 4.06
CA ASP A 629 18.87 -17.26 3.72
C ASP A 629 17.38 -17.67 3.70
N CYS A 630 17.11 -18.98 3.74
CA CYS A 630 15.77 -19.56 3.62
C CYS A 630 15.41 -20.44 4.82
N THR A 631 16.20 -20.38 5.89
CA THR A 631 16.07 -21.24 7.08
C THR A 631 16.12 -20.37 8.32
N ILE A 632 15.26 -20.65 9.30
CA ILE A 632 15.30 -19.94 10.58
C ILE A 632 16.59 -20.26 11.35
N GLY A 633 17.17 -19.26 12.01
CA GLY A 633 18.34 -19.46 12.85
C GLY A 633 18.65 -18.25 13.72
N ASN A 634 19.38 -18.51 14.81
CA ASN A 634 19.94 -17.55 15.77
C ASN A 634 18.95 -16.83 16.70
N GLU A 635 18.42 -17.59 17.65
CA GLU A 635 18.45 -17.17 19.06
C GLU A 635 19.41 -18.10 19.80
N ALA A 636 20.30 -17.53 20.62
CA ALA A 636 21.42 -18.25 21.25
C ALA A 636 20.97 -19.56 21.93
N GLY A 637 21.41 -20.71 21.40
CA GLY A 637 21.18 -22.03 21.99
C GLY A 637 20.07 -22.89 21.35
N SER A 638 19.31 -22.36 20.39
CA SER A 638 18.24 -23.13 19.72
C SER A 638 18.77 -23.96 18.53
N PRO A 639 18.34 -25.23 18.36
CA PRO A 639 18.72 -26.04 17.22
C PRO A 639 18.19 -25.43 15.92
N THR A 640 19.05 -25.33 14.90
CA THR A 640 18.64 -24.89 13.55
C THR A 640 17.53 -25.79 13.02
N LEU A 641 16.36 -25.21 12.76
CA LEU A 641 15.26 -25.90 12.12
C LEU A 641 15.25 -25.53 10.64
N ARG A 642 15.54 -26.48 9.75
CA ARG A 642 15.52 -26.22 8.30
C ARG A 642 14.09 -26.01 7.82
N THR A 643 13.71 -24.76 7.62
CA THR A 643 12.35 -24.37 7.18
C THR A 643 12.24 -24.16 5.67
N GLY A 644 13.36 -23.95 4.98
CA GLY A 644 13.41 -23.81 3.53
C GLY A 644 14.82 -24.02 2.96
N THR A 645 14.92 -23.93 1.63
CA THR A 645 16.15 -24.17 0.87
C THR A 645 16.30 -23.20 -0.27
N CYS A 646 17.54 -22.85 -0.60
CA CYS A 646 17.84 -22.02 -1.75
C CYS A 646 17.99 -22.89 -3.00
N VAL A 647 17.05 -22.75 -3.93
CA VAL A 647 16.99 -23.51 -5.18
C VAL A 647 16.94 -22.52 -6.33
N LYS A 648 17.92 -22.58 -7.24
CA LYS A 648 18.05 -21.64 -8.37
C LYS A 648 17.96 -20.16 -7.93
N SER A 649 18.65 -19.84 -6.84
CA SER A 649 18.67 -18.51 -6.23
C SER A 649 17.30 -18.00 -5.75
N ARG A 650 16.33 -18.89 -5.50
CA ARG A 650 15.03 -18.58 -4.91
C ARG A 650 14.76 -19.49 -3.71
N CYS A 651 14.16 -18.96 -2.65
CA CYS A 651 13.78 -19.77 -1.50
C CYS A 651 12.61 -20.71 -1.84
N GLU A 652 12.70 -21.96 -1.43
CA GLU A 652 11.63 -22.95 -1.48
C GLU A 652 11.36 -23.47 -0.07
N CYS A 653 10.12 -23.38 0.40
CA CYS A 653 9.77 -23.81 1.75
C CYS A 653 9.73 -25.33 1.84
N SER A 654 10.22 -25.85 2.96
CA SER A 654 10.30 -27.30 3.23
C SER A 654 8.94 -27.96 3.39
N SER A 655 7.91 -27.20 3.78
CA SER A 655 6.54 -27.65 3.92
C SER A 655 5.57 -26.47 3.89
N GLN A 656 4.27 -26.75 3.77
CA GLN A 656 3.17 -25.78 3.94
C GLN A 656 2.96 -25.36 5.41
N SER A 657 3.85 -25.72 6.33
CA SER A 657 3.82 -25.19 7.70
C SER A 657 4.62 -23.90 7.83
N TRP A 658 5.36 -23.54 6.78
CA TRP A 658 6.19 -22.34 6.69
C TRP A 658 5.75 -21.49 5.52
N SER A 659 5.62 -20.20 5.76
CA SER A 659 5.25 -19.18 4.79
C SER A 659 6.24 -18.02 4.83
N GLY A 660 5.89 -16.95 4.11
CA GLY A 660 6.70 -15.76 3.99
C GLY A 660 7.77 -15.92 2.90
N PRO A 661 8.40 -14.80 2.53
CA PRO A 661 9.35 -14.73 1.41
C PRO A 661 10.57 -15.65 1.60
N ARG A 662 10.99 -15.86 2.86
CA ARG A 662 12.17 -16.65 3.25
C ARG A 662 11.85 -17.92 4.03
N CYS A 663 10.58 -18.35 4.05
CA CYS A 663 10.14 -19.53 4.80
C CYS A 663 10.41 -19.43 6.31
N THR A 664 10.27 -18.23 6.85
CA THR A 664 10.59 -17.89 8.24
C THR A 664 9.35 -17.60 9.09
N GLU A 665 8.17 -17.62 8.50
CA GLU A 665 6.90 -17.41 9.19
C GLU A 665 6.22 -18.74 9.43
N ALA A 666 5.84 -19.01 10.68
CA ALA A 666 5.05 -20.18 11.00
C ALA A 666 3.59 -19.95 10.57
N MET A 667 3.02 -20.87 9.81
CA MET A 667 1.62 -20.79 9.44
C MET A 667 0.72 -21.17 10.61
N SER A 668 0.02 -20.18 11.17
CA SER A 668 -1.26 -20.38 11.85
C SER A 668 -2.39 -20.07 10.88
N ASP A 669 -3.39 -20.96 10.80
CA ASP A 669 -4.61 -20.90 9.96
C ASP A 669 -4.76 -19.63 9.10
N THR A 670 -4.32 -19.70 7.84
CA THR A 670 -4.42 -18.58 6.88
C THR A 670 -5.00 -19.03 5.54
N PHE A 671 -5.93 -18.20 5.04
CA PHE A 671 -6.50 -18.04 3.68
C PHE A 671 -7.04 -19.23 2.86
N GLU A 672 -6.79 -20.50 3.20
CA GLU A 672 -7.43 -21.60 2.49
C GLU A 672 -8.60 -22.17 3.30
N LYS A 673 -9.83 -21.86 2.87
CA LYS A 673 -11.02 -22.68 3.17
C LYS A 673 -10.84 -24.05 2.50
N SER A 674 -9.93 -24.88 3.02
CA SER A 674 -9.95 -26.31 2.73
C SER A 674 -11.15 -26.89 3.50
N SER A 675 -12.10 -27.48 2.78
CA SER A 675 -13.26 -28.20 3.31
C SER A 675 -12.89 -29.51 4.04
N SER A 676 -11.68 -29.61 4.61
CA SER A 676 -11.24 -30.79 5.33
C SER A 676 -10.73 -30.41 6.72
N LEU A 677 -11.33 -31.05 7.73
CA LEU A 677 -10.99 -31.01 9.16
C LEU A 677 -9.60 -31.59 9.48
N ARG A 678 -8.55 -31.31 8.69
CA ARG A 678 -7.22 -31.86 8.90
C ARG A 678 -6.11 -30.82 8.70
N LYS A 679 -5.76 -30.16 9.81
CA LYS A 679 -4.40 -30.06 10.38
C LYS A 679 -4.27 -28.77 11.17
N ARG A 680 -4.55 -28.81 12.48
CA ARG A 680 -3.88 -27.90 13.42
C ARG A 680 -2.42 -28.35 13.48
N VAL A 681 -1.48 -27.53 13.03
CA VAL A 681 -0.06 -27.88 13.03
C VAL A 681 0.64 -27.21 14.21
N TYR A 682 0.86 -27.99 15.26
CA TYR A 682 2.12 -28.01 16.00
C TYR A 682 2.39 -29.48 16.34
N GLY A 683 3.33 -30.11 15.62
CA GLY A 683 3.74 -31.51 15.86
C GLY A 683 4.00 -32.32 14.58
N PRO A 684 4.78 -33.43 14.67
CA PRO A 684 5.07 -34.30 13.54
C PRO A 684 3.79 -34.85 12.90
N PRO A 685 3.81 -35.22 11.61
CA PRO A 685 2.62 -35.61 10.86
C PRO A 685 1.80 -36.64 11.64
N MET A 686 0.49 -36.41 11.79
CA MET A 686 -0.38 -37.28 12.61
C MET A 686 -0.26 -38.76 12.20
N GLY A 687 -0.03 -39.05 10.92
CA GLY A 687 0.24 -40.41 10.43
C GLY A 687 1.55 -41.03 10.93
N LEU A 688 2.59 -40.23 11.12
CA LEU A 688 3.89 -40.67 11.64
C LEU A 688 3.80 -40.89 13.16
N SER A 689 3.09 -40.01 13.88
CA SER A 689 2.78 -40.17 15.31
C SER A 689 1.85 -41.36 15.56
N MET A 690 0.85 -41.59 14.69
CA MET A 690 0.00 -42.78 14.73
C MET A 690 0.78 -44.05 14.38
N GLY A 691 1.71 -43.99 13.42
CA GLY A 691 2.59 -45.11 13.08
C GLY A 691 3.50 -45.50 14.24
N VAL A 692 4.19 -44.52 14.84
CA VAL A 692 5.04 -44.74 16.02
C VAL A 692 4.20 -45.20 17.21
N GLY A 693 3.03 -44.59 17.45
CA GLY A 693 2.10 -45.02 18.50
C GLY A 693 1.61 -46.46 18.29
N SER A 694 1.28 -46.83 17.06
CA SER A 694 0.87 -48.21 16.71
C SER A 694 2.01 -49.20 16.92
N ILE A 695 3.24 -48.85 16.56
CA ILE A 695 4.43 -49.67 16.79
C ILE A 695 4.67 -49.85 18.30
N ILE A 696 4.56 -48.79 19.09
CA ILE A 696 4.71 -48.84 20.55
C ILE A 696 3.61 -49.71 21.17
N ILE A 697 2.37 -49.58 20.72
CA ILE A 697 1.24 -50.40 21.19
C ILE A 697 1.48 -51.86 20.81
N LEU A 698 1.89 -52.16 19.58
CA LEU A 698 2.19 -53.53 19.13
C LEU A 698 3.36 -54.14 19.92
N LEU A 699 4.43 -53.38 20.16
CA LEU A 699 5.55 -53.82 20.98
C LEU A 699 5.16 -54.02 22.45
N SER A 700 4.25 -53.19 22.97
CA SER A 700 3.70 -53.33 24.32
C SER A 700 2.81 -54.57 24.43
N ILE A 701 1.95 -54.81 23.44
CA ILE A 701 1.12 -56.03 23.36
C ILE A 701 2.01 -57.26 23.21
N ALA A 702 3.06 -57.22 22.38
CA ALA A 702 4.00 -58.33 22.22
C ALA A 702 4.80 -58.58 23.51
N SER A 703 5.20 -57.54 24.23
CA SER A 703 5.86 -57.61 25.54
C SER A 703 4.94 -58.24 26.58
N VAL A 704 3.69 -57.75 26.70
CA VAL A 704 2.68 -58.30 27.62
C VAL A 704 2.30 -59.73 27.24
N TRP A 705 2.19 -60.05 25.95
CA TRP A 705 1.91 -61.40 25.47
C TRP A 705 3.08 -62.36 25.74
N SER A 706 4.32 -61.90 25.58
CA SER A 706 5.51 -62.68 25.92
C SER A 706 5.62 -62.91 27.43
N ALA A 707 5.35 -61.87 28.24
CA ALA A 707 5.27 -61.99 29.69
C ALA A 707 4.10 -62.89 30.14
N ALA A 708 2.96 -62.84 29.44
CA ALA A 708 1.81 -63.72 29.64
C ALA A 708 2.12 -65.17 29.24
N ILE A 709 2.91 -65.42 28.20
CA ILE A 709 3.38 -66.76 27.84
C ILE A 709 4.37 -67.30 28.87
N VAL A 710 5.28 -66.47 29.36
CA VAL A 710 6.23 -66.87 30.42
C VAL A 710 5.48 -67.19 31.71
N THR A 711 4.57 -66.33 32.15
CA THR A 711 3.73 -66.56 33.32
C THR A 711 2.70 -67.68 33.11
N ALA A 712 2.19 -67.90 31.89
CA ALA A 712 1.34 -69.04 31.56
C ALA A 712 2.13 -70.35 31.49
N ASN A 713 3.42 -70.33 31.12
CA ASN A 713 4.30 -71.50 31.18
C ASN A 713 4.69 -71.83 32.62
N GLU A 714 4.82 -70.82 33.49
CA GLU A 714 4.96 -70.99 34.95
C GLU A 714 3.66 -71.47 35.61
N ALA A 715 2.49 -70.94 35.19
CA ALA A 715 1.17 -71.36 35.66
C ALA A 715 0.76 -72.75 35.14
N LYS A 716 1.19 -73.15 33.92
CA LYS A 716 1.01 -74.51 33.36
C LYS A 716 1.86 -75.56 34.07
N LYS A 717 2.87 -75.17 34.85
CA LYS A 717 3.52 -76.07 35.82
C LYS A 717 2.74 -76.23 37.13
N ALA A 718 1.82 -75.31 37.44
CA ALA A 718 1.09 -75.27 38.72
C ALA A 718 -0.36 -75.79 38.65
N GLN A 719 -0.95 -75.97 37.47
CA GLN A 719 -2.33 -76.48 37.33
C GLN A 719 -2.42 -77.65 36.37
N LYS A 720 -1.96 -78.80 36.85
CA LYS A 720 -2.34 -80.12 36.34
C LYS A 720 -3.57 -80.63 37.11
N THR A 721 -4.68 -79.89 37.15
CA THR A 721 -5.95 -80.40 37.70
C THR A 721 -7.15 -79.61 37.14
N LYS A 722 -8.03 -80.34 36.42
CA LYS A 722 -9.42 -80.02 36.01
C LYS A 722 -9.66 -79.23 34.70
N GLN A 723 -9.83 -80.01 33.62
CA GLN A 723 -11.04 -80.16 32.77
C GLN A 723 -12.23 -79.20 33.03
N ALA A 724 -13.07 -78.80 32.06
CA ALA A 724 -13.21 -79.10 30.63
C ALA A 724 -14.33 -78.18 30.04
N GLU A 725 -14.26 -77.93 28.71
CA GLU A 725 -15.39 -77.73 27.74
C GLU A 725 -16.22 -76.43 27.83
N PHE A 726 -16.70 -75.76 26.77
CA PHE A 726 -17.05 -76.16 25.39
C PHE A 726 -17.07 -74.95 24.42
N GLU A 727 -17.06 -75.28 23.12
CA GLU A 727 -17.11 -74.53 21.84
C GLU A 727 -18.31 -73.54 21.68
N MET A 728 -18.46 -72.62 20.69
CA MET A 728 -18.08 -72.55 19.27
C MET A 728 -18.58 -71.19 18.69
N GLY A 729 -18.02 -70.69 17.56
CA GLY A 729 -18.83 -69.98 16.54
C GLY A 729 -18.39 -68.57 16.06
N LEU A 730 -17.78 -68.51 14.87
CA LEU A 730 -17.78 -67.39 13.89
C LEU A 730 -18.81 -67.76 12.78
N PRO A 731 -19.37 -66.85 11.93
CA PRO A 731 -18.62 -65.87 11.13
C PRO A 731 -19.31 -64.54 10.69
N ASP A 732 -18.45 -63.58 10.37
CA ASP A 732 -18.34 -62.72 9.17
C ASP A 732 -19.50 -61.88 8.56
N SER A 733 -19.11 -60.61 8.29
CA SER A 733 -19.33 -59.80 7.08
C SER A 733 -20.52 -58.83 6.91
N GLN A 734 -20.10 -57.62 6.48
CA GLN A 734 -20.73 -56.65 5.57
C GLN A 734 -21.78 -55.64 6.09
N PHE A 735 -21.34 -54.37 6.11
CA PHE A 735 -22.17 -53.16 6.20
C PHE A 735 -22.45 -52.59 4.80
N PRO A 736 -23.67 -52.10 4.52
CA PRO A 736 -23.98 -51.43 3.26
C PRO A 736 -23.65 -49.93 3.34
N SER A 737 -23.06 -49.45 2.25
CA SER A 737 -22.88 -48.05 1.87
C SER A 737 -24.22 -47.41 1.49
N GLY A 738 -24.53 -46.27 2.11
CA GLY A 738 -25.65 -45.40 1.75
C GLY A 738 -25.12 -44.08 1.21
N ASP A 739 -25.46 -43.81 -0.05
CA ASP A 739 -25.24 -42.54 -0.74
C ASP A 739 -26.06 -41.41 -0.13
N LEU A 740 -25.42 -40.27 0.12
CA LEU A 740 -26.10 -38.98 0.34
C LEU A 740 -25.62 -37.99 -0.73
N SER A 741 -26.43 -37.82 -1.77
CA SER A 741 -26.27 -36.77 -2.77
C SER A 741 -26.63 -35.41 -2.17
N LEU A 742 -25.63 -34.57 -1.91
CA LEU A 742 -25.82 -33.15 -1.66
C LEU A 742 -25.43 -32.39 -2.94
N SER A 743 -26.44 -31.87 -3.64
CA SER A 743 -26.26 -30.94 -4.74
C SER A 743 -25.76 -29.60 -4.21
N VAL A 744 -24.46 -29.35 -4.32
CA VAL A 744 -23.89 -28.01 -4.14
C VAL A 744 -24.07 -27.27 -5.46
N SER A 745 -25.13 -26.46 -5.53
CA SER A 745 -25.23 -25.36 -6.48
C SER A 745 -24.19 -24.30 -6.09
N SER A 746 -22.95 -24.43 -6.57
CA SER A 746 -22.04 -23.29 -6.66
C SER A 746 -22.33 -22.60 -7.99
N GLN A 747 -23.35 -21.74 -8.00
CA GLN A 747 -23.40 -20.69 -9.02
C GLN A 747 -22.12 -19.86 -8.88
N LEU A 748 -21.23 -20.04 -9.85
CA LEU A 748 -20.13 -19.14 -10.16
C LEU A 748 -20.72 -17.72 -10.20
N LYS A 749 -20.33 -16.87 -9.24
CA LYS A 749 -20.72 -15.46 -9.24
C LYS A 749 -19.91 -14.78 -10.35
N ASP A 750 -20.61 -14.28 -11.35
CA ASP A 750 -20.04 -13.55 -12.49
C ASP A 750 -19.16 -12.35 -12.07
N ASN A 751 -18.18 -12.09 -12.95
CA ASN A 751 -16.84 -11.59 -12.64
C ASN A 751 -16.67 -10.05 -12.62
N TYR A 752 -17.74 -9.26 -12.40
CA TYR A 752 -17.63 -7.79 -12.40
C TYR A 752 -18.60 -7.11 -11.40
N LYS A 753 -18.63 -7.57 -10.14
CA LYS A 753 -19.37 -6.91 -9.05
C LYS A 753 -18.65 -5.67 -8.47
N GLN A 754 -17.85 -4.97 -9.27
CA GLN A 754 -17.13 -3.79 -8.81
C GLN A 754 -17.48 -2.57 -9.64
N ASN A 755 -17.57 -1.45 -8.92
CA ASN A 755 -18.26 -0.24 -9.32
C ASN A 755 -17.43 0.49 -10.38
N PHE A 756 -18.00 0.63 -11.57
CA PHE A 756 -17.53 1.61 -12.54
C PHE A 756 -18.17 2.96 -12.20
N VAL A 757 -17.37 4.01 -11.99
CA VAL A 757 -17.78 5.32 -11.47
C VAL A 757 -17.48 6.44 -12.46
#